data_AF-A0A1Z8NF94-F1
#
_entry.id   AF-A0A1Z8NF94-F1
#
_cell.length_a   1.000
_cell.length_b   1.000
_cell.length_c   1.000
_cell.angle_alpha   90.00
_cell.angle_beta   90.00
_cell.angle_gamma   90.00
#
_symmetry.space_group_name_H-M   'P 1'
#
loop_
_entity.id
_entity.type
_entity.pdbx_description
1 polymer ?
#
loop_
_entity_poly.entity_id
_entity_poly.type
_entity_poly.pdbx_seq_one_letter_code
_entity_poly.pdbx_strand_id
1 'polypeptide(L)'
;MGRIVGIDLGTTNSVLAVLEGGRPVVVANAEGLRTSPSVVGFSREKELLVGQAARRQLVLNPRNTFSNLKRLIGRLWTELDEASQGVAYTIRANDQGQVRVVCPVTEREYAPEELVGCLLRKLVDDAASYLGEEVEAAVITVPAYFDDAQRQATRDAGRLAGLAVERILNEPTAAALAYGFDRSRSQTVLVFDLGGGTFDVSILRIANGVFDVKATSGDTQLGGNDFDQRIVDWLSEGFQQSHGLDLRRDRQALQRLLEAAEKTKQELSGTLKSTISLPFIATGKDGPLHLETSLDRRTFESLCPDLLDRLLRPVQAALRDARLTPDDIDEVVLVGGSSRMPMVQQLVRTLVPREPSQNVNPDEVVAIGAAVQAGILTGELRDLMLNDVTPLSVGLETIGGLMKPIIPRNTPIPVRRSDVFSTSEPNQSSVEIHVLQGERPMGGDNKSLGRFRLAGIPPAPRGVPQVQVSFDVDANGILQVSATDRTTGRRQSVTVQGSSNLSQQEIDQLIAEAASQSLEDRRRRSAVDRRNRAETLIAQAERRLRDAALELGPYGAERQQRAVELAVRDLRDGLDQGDEREMDLLVSQLEEALYGLNRRLSAERREADGGAGPLQGLRSTLGSLKDELFAEDDWDDWDGPPGRRGDDPWGRY
;
A
#
# COMPACT_ATOMS: atom_id res chain seq x y z
N MET A 1 12.73 14.80 14.43
CA MET A 1 11.96 13.67 13.88
C MET A 1 11.79 13.96 12.42
N GLY A 2 12.16 13.02 11.54
CA GLY A 2 11.83 13.11 10.12
C GLY A 2 10.32 13.17 9.91
N ARG A 3 9.89 13.46 8.67
CA ARG A 3 8.48 13.61 8.35
C ARG A 3 7.73 12.30 8.55
N ILE A 4 6.57 12.35 9.21
CA ILE A 4 5.66 11.21 9.37
C ILE A 4 4.64 11.26 8.24
N VAL A 5 4.60 10.25 7.38
CA VAL A 5 3.63 10.14 6.28
C VAL A 5 2.44 9.26 6.66
N GLY A 6 1.30 9.48 6.02
CA GLY A 6 0.12 8.61 6.12
C GLY A 6 0.04 7.68 4.91
N ILE A 7 -0.03 6.37 5.14
CA ILE A 7 -0.09 5.37 4.06
C ILE A 7 -1.37 4.56 4.21
N ASP A 8 -2.24 4.67 3.20
CA ASP A 8 -3.27 3.68 2.95
C ASP A 8 -2.67 2.49 2.22
N LEU A 9 -2.50 1.37 2.93
CA LEU A 9 -2.04 0.12 2.34
C LEU A 9 -3.24 -0.71 1.91
N GLY A 10 -3.84 -0.47 0.74
CA GLY A 10 -5.00 -1.22 0.29
C GLY A 10 -4.67 -2.59 -0.34
N THR A 11 -5.70 -3.41 -0.52
CA THR A 11 -5.58 -4.73 -1.19
C THR A 11 -5.26 -4.60 -2.68
N THR A 12 -5.88 -3.61 -3.33
CA THR A 12 -5.81 -3.41 -4.79
C THR A 12 -4.98 -2.18 -5.15
N ASN A 13 -5.14 -1.08 -4.41
CA ASN A 13 -4.40 0.15 -4.59
C ASN A 13 -3.95 0.67 -3.22
N SER A 14 -2.79 1.30 -3.18
CA SER A 14 -2.26 2.01 -2.03
C SER A 14 -2.13 3.49 -2.34
N VAL A 15 -2.27 4.31 -1.31
CA VAL A 15 -2.26 5.77 -1.41
C VAL A 15 -1.38 6.34 -0.31
N LEU A 16 -0.60 7.36 -0.62
CA LEU A 16 0.23 8.06 0.35
C LEU A 16 -0.20 9.51 0.46
N ALA A 17 -0.33 9.99 1.68
CA ALA A 17 -0.60 11.39 1.98
C ALA A 17 0.38 11.93 3.01
N VAL A 18 0.57 13.24 2.98
CA VAL A 18 1.45 14.01 3.87
C VAL A 18 0.67 15.16 4.47
N LEU A 19 1.13 15.70 5.60
CA LEU A 19 0.61 16.94 6.13
C LEU A 19 1.46 18.12 5.62
N GLU A 20 0.86 19.06 4.90
CA GLU A 20 1.51 20.27 4.38
C GLU A 20 0.78 21.51 4.90
N GLY A 21 1.47 22.34 5.69
CA GLY A 21 0.88 23.56 6.26
C GLY A 21 -0.37 23.29 7.11
N GLY A 22 -0.40 22.15 7.81
CA GLY A 22 -1.56 21.72 8.61
C GLY A 22 -2.72 21.13 7.80
N ARG A 23 -2.56 20.92 6.49
CA ARG A 23 -3.58 20.27 5.63
C ARG A 23 -3.07 18.95 5.06
N PRO A 24 -3.88 17.89 5.07
CA PRO A 24 -3.49 16.63 4.46
C PRO A 24 -3.55 16.73 2.92
N VAL A 25 -2.49 16.28 2.26
CA VAL A 25 -2.33 16.28 0.80
C VAL A 25 -1.90 14.90 0.35
N VAL A 26 -2.64 14.30 -0.59
CA VAL A 26 -2.23 13.04 -1.23
C VAL A 26 -1.14 13.33 -2.26
N VAL A 27 -0.07 12.55 -2.19
CA VAL A 27 1.10 12.64 -3.05
C VAL A 27 0.88 11.81 -4.31
N ALA A 28 1.17 12.38 -5.48
CA ALA A 28 1.19 11.63 -6.72
C ALA A 28 2.46 10.77 -6.80
N ASN A 29 2.33 9.55 -7.31
CA ASN A 29 3.44 8.65 -7.52
C ASN A 29 4.32 9.10 -8.71
N ALA A 30 5.45 8.42 -8.93
CA ALA A 30 6.37 8.75 -10.04
C ALA A 30 5.73 8.67 -11.44
N GLU A 31 4.60 7.96 -11.58
CA GLU A 31 3.83 7.87 -12.83
C GLU A 31 2.72 8.93 -12.95
N GLY A 32 2.63 9.88 -12.01
CA GLY A 32 1.66 10.98 -12.01
C GLY A 32 0.27 10.61 -11.50
N LEU A 33 0.10 9.43 -10.89
CA LEU A 33 -1.17 8.95 -10.37
C LEU A 33 -1.23 9.10 -8.84
N ARG A 34 -2.42 9.42 -8.32
CA ARG A 34 -2.66 9.56 -6.87
C ARG A 34 -2.82 8.22 -6.15
N THR A 35 -2.96 7.13 -6.91
CA THR A 35 -3.10 5.77 -6.41
C THR A 35 -2.08 4.87 -7.10
N SER A 36 -1.39 4.04 -6.33
CA SER A 36 -0.44 3.05 -6.83
C SER A 36 -1.04 1.65 -6.72
N PRO A 37 -1.08 0.83 -7.78
CA PRO A 37 -1.54 -0.55 -7.67
C PRO A 37 -0.73 -1.33 -6.65
N SER A 38 -1.39 -2.11 -5.80
CA SER A 38 -0.76 -2.95 -4.78
C SER A 38 -0.28 -4.26 -5.41
N VAL A 39 0.62 -4.13 -6.40
CA VAL A 39 1.15 -5.21 -7.23
C VAL A 39 2.67 -5.16 -7.19
N VAL A 40 3.28 -6.32 -6.95
CA VAL A 40 4.74 -6.51 -6.90
C VAL A 40 5.10 -7.68 -7.78
N GLY A 41 6.16 -7.60 -8.57
CA GLY A 41 6.60 -8.73 -9.37
C GLY A 41 8.07 -8.64 -9.75
N PHE A 42 8.55 -9.66 -10.43
CA PHE A 42 9.91 -9.72 -10.92
C PHE A 42 9.92 -9.90 -12.44
N SER A 43 10.78 -9.15 -13.13
CA SER A 43 11.03 -9.34 -14.56
C SER A 43 11.70 -10.69 -14.83
N ARG A 44 11.88 -11.05 -16.10
CA ARG A 44 12.60 -12.28 -16.48
C ARG A 44 14.08 -12.20 -16.08
N GLU A 45 14.60 -10.98 -16.01
CA GLU A 45 15.94 -10.60 -15.61
C GLU A 45 16.09 -10.48 -14.08
N LYS A 46 15.06 -10.90 -13.32
CA LYS A 46 15.00 -10.86 -11.84
C LYS A 46 14.95 -9.43 -11.25
N GLU A 47 14.59 -8.43 -12.04
CA GLU A 47 14.43 -7.05 -11.56
C GLU A 47 13.09 -6.89 -10.84
N LEU A 48 13.11 -6.21 -9.69
CA LEU A 48 11.92 -5.90 -8.92
C LEU A 48 11.08 -4.83 -9.64
N LEU A 49 9.80 -5.13 -9.84
CA LEU A 49 8.80 -4.23 -10.40
C LEU A 49 7.70 -4.03 -9.36
N VAL A 50 7.27 -2.79 -9.15
CA VAL A 50 6.24 -2.43 -8.16
C VAL A 50 5.25 -1.44 -8.78
N GLY A 51 3.99 -1.52 -8.40
CA GLY A 51 2.97 -0.58 -8.83
C GLY A 51 2.55 -0.79 -10.28
N GLN A 52 2.51 0.30 -11.05
CA GLN A 52 2.08 0.26 -12.45
C GLN A 52 2.97 -0.61 -13.33
N ALA A 53 4.29 -0.60 -13.09
CA ALA A 53 5.23 -1.43 -13.83
C ALA A 53 4.93 -2.93 -13.63
N ALA A 54 4.65 -3.35 -12.40
CA ALA A 54 4.24 -4.72 -12.10
C ALA A 54 2.87 -5.06 -12.70
N ARG A 55 1.89 -4.17 -12.57
CA ARG A 55 0.52 -4.36 -13.11
C ARG A 55 0.54 -4.59 -14.62
N ARG A 56 1.38 -3.87 -15.39
CA ARG A 56 1.48 -4.01 -16.85
C ARG A 56 1.93 -5.41 -17.31
N GLN A 57 2.75 -6.10 -16.52
CA GLN A 57 3.22 -7.44 -16.87
C GLN A 57 2.36 -8.57 -16.29
N LEU A 58 1.36 -8.25 -15.46
CA LEU A 58 0.56 -9.23 -14.70
C LEU A 58 -0.01 -10.34 -15.62
N VAL A 59 -0.55 -9.97 -16.78
CA VAL A 59 -1.09 -10.92 -17.79
C VAL A 59 -0.01 -11.80 -18.43
N LEU A 60 1.16 -11.23 -18.75
CA LEU A 60 2.22 -11.94 -19.48
C LEU A 60 3.12 -12.75 -18.55
N ASN A 61 3.15 -12.39 -17.28
CA ASN A 61 4.01 -12.97 -16.26
C ASN A 61 3.27 -13.23 -14.93
N PRO A 62 2.11 -13.93 -14.94
CA PRO A 62 1.26 -14.09 -13.76
C PRO A 62 1.91 -14.97 -12.66
N ARG A 63 2.95 -15.73 -12.98
CA ARG A 63 3.66 -16.59 -12.02
C ARG A 63 4.68 -15.83 -11.16
N ASN A 64 5.16 -14.70 -11.65
CA ASN A 64 6.18 -13.88 -10.98
C ASN A 64 5.66 -12.47 -10.66
N THR A 65 4.34 -12.26 -10.75
CA THR A 65 3.69 -10.99 -10.44
C THR A 65 2.54 -11.26 -9.47
N PHE A 66 2.55 -10.56 -8.35
CA PHE A 66 1.78 -10.85 -7.16
C PHE A 66 0.89 -9.65 -6.83
N SER A 67 -0.42 -9.88 -6.82
CA SER A 67 -1.45 -8.94 -6.39
C SER A 67 -2.19 -9.52 -5.18
N ASN A 68 -3.07 -8.75 -4.55
CA ASN A 68 -3.90 -9.22 -3.42
C ASN A 68 -3.11 -9.74 -2.20
N LEU A 69 -1.85 -9.33 -2.06
CA LEU A 69 -0.96 -9.76 -0.97
C LEU A 69 -1.54 -9.46 0.42
N LYS A 70 -2.34 -8.39 0.55
CA LYS A 70 -3.03 -8.03 1.80
C LYS A 70 -4.05 -9.07 2.26
N ARG A 71 -4.61 -9.91 1.37
CA ARG A 71 -5.45 -11.05 1.78
C ARG A 71 -4.62 -12.19 2.38
N LEU A 72 -3.30 -12.22 2.17
CA LEU A 72 -2.40 -13.27 2.62
C LEU A 72 -1.56 -12.88 3.85
N ILE A 73 -1.34 -11.59 4.06
CA ILE A 73 -0.48 -11.07 5.14
C ILE A 73 -0.95 -11.53 6.52
N GLY A 74 -0.02 -12.03 7.34
CA GLY A 74 -0.27 -12.50 8.71
C GLY A 74 -1.22 -13.69 8.86
N ARG A 75 -1.57 -14.41 7.77
CA ARG A 75 -2.48 -15.57 7.82
C ARG A 75 -1.74 -16.90 7.79
N LEU A 76 -2.37 -17.89 8.44
CA LEU A 76 -2.05 -19.30 8.24
C LEU A 76 -2.78 -19.85 7.01
N TRP A 77 -2.22 -20.90 6.41
CA TRP A 77 -2.81 -21.58 5.26
C TRP A 77 -4.25 -22.04 5.50
N THR A 78 -4.53 -22.52 6.71
CA THR A 78 -5.86 -23.02 7.12
C THR A 78 -6.93 -21.93 7.23
N GLU A 79 -6.54 -20.66 7.14
CA GLU A 79 -7.44 -19.51 7.29
C GLU A 79 -7.85 -18.90 5.95
N LEU A 80 -7.21 -19.35 4.87
CA LEU A 80 -7.55 -18.89 3.53
C LEU A 80 -8.82 -19.59 3.04
N ASP A 81 -9.79 -18.80 2.59
CA ASP A 81 -10.91 -19.31 1.83
C ASP A 81 -10.50 -19.70 0.39
N GLU A 82 -11.37 -20.46 -0.30
CA GLU A 82 -11.11 -20.91 -1.67
C GLU A 82 -10.84 -19.73 -2.62
N ALA A 83 -11.52 -18.59 -2.43
CA ALA A 83 -11.34 -17.38 -3.22
C ALA A 83 -9.95 -16.76 -3.03
N SER A 84 -9.45 -16.69 -1.79
CA SER A 84 -8.10 -16.18 -1.48
C SER A 84 -7.00 -17.12 -1.95
N GLN A 85 -7.30 -18.42 -2.14
CA GLN A 85 -6.41 -19.37 -2.78
C GLN A 85 -6.43 -19.28 -4.32
N GLY A 86 -7.49 -18.71 -4.90
CA GLY A 86 -7.73 -18.57 -6.35
C GLY A 86 -6.88 -17.52 -7.05
N VAL A 87 -5.59 -17.44 -6.74
CA VAL A 87 -4.65 -16.49 -7.36
C VAL A 87 -3.95 -17.10 -8.59
N ALA A 88 -3.48 -16.25 -9.51
CA ALA A 88 -2.81 -16.70 -10.73
C ALA A 88 -1.36 -17.20 -10.51
N TYR A 89 -0.77 -16.87 -9.36
CA TYR A 89 0.56 -17.31 -8.93
C TYR A 89 0.49 -18.51 -7.98
N THR A 90 1.64 -19.01 -7.52
CA THR A 90 1.69 -20.13 -6.59
C THR A 90 1.84 -19.63 -5.16
N ILE A 91 0.93 -20.05 -4.28
CA ILE A 91 1.09 -19.95 -2.82
C ILE A 91 1.25 -21.35 -2.21
N ARG A 92 1.93 -21.45 -1.07
CA ARG A 92 2.06 -22.70 -0.30
C ARG A 92 2.15 -22.44 1.19
N ALA A 93 1.93 -23.48 1.98
CA ALA A 93 2.25 -23.50 3.41
C ALA A 93 3.73 -23.87 3.61
N ASN A 94 4.44 -23.18 4.49
CA ASN A 94 5.71 -23.66 5.02
C ASN A 94 5.49 -24.72 6.12
N ASP A 95 6.57 -25.21 6.72
CA ASP A 95 6.53 -26.22 7.81
C ASP A 95 5.76 -25.76 9.06
N GLN A 96 5.56 -24.45 9.21
CA GLN A 96 4.82 -23.82 10.31
C GLN A 96 3.35 -23.52 9.93
N GLY A 97 2.91 -23.88 8.72
CA GLY A 97 1.57 -23.60 8.23
C GLY A 97 1.34 -22.15 7.79
N GLN A 98 2.40 -21.34 7.69
CA GLN A 98 2.33 -19.95 7.24
C GLN A 98 2.32 -19.84 5.72
N VAL A 99 1.68 -18.81 5.19
CA VAL A 99 1.59 -18.59 3.75
C VAL A 99 2.93 -18.10 3.20
N ARG A 100 3.37 -18.72 2.09
CA ARG A 100 4.53 -18.34 1.29
C ARG A 100 4.13 -18.16 -0.18
N VAL A 101 4.66 -17.11 -0.79
CA VAL A 101 4.51 -16.81 -2.22
C VAL A 101 5.73 -17.32 -2.96
N VAL A 102 5.54 -18.22 -3.93
CA VAL A 102 6.64 -18.81 -4.69
C VAL A 102 6.92 -17.96 -5.92
N CYS A 103 8.17 -17.53 -6.08
CA CYS A 103 8.65 -16.83 -7.26
C CYS A 103 9.62 -17.70 -8.05
N PRO A 104 9.18 -18.31 -9.17
CA PRO A 104 10.04 -19.15 -10.00
C PRO A 104 11.29 -18.45 -10.52
N VAL A 105 11.21 -17.18 -10.92
CA VAL A 105 12.35 -16.49 -11.55
C VAL A 105 13.46 -16.17 -10.56
N THR A 106 13.12 -15.83 -9.32
CA THR A 106 14.12 -15.60 -8.26
C THR A 106 14.50 -16.88 -7.53
N GLU A 107 13.84 -18.00 -7.82
CA GLU A 107 14.03 -19.29 -7.14
C GLU A 107 13.87 -19.18 -5.60
N ARG A 108 12.99 -18.26 -5.16
CA ARG A 108 12.77 -17.96 -3.74
C ARG A 108 11.30 -18.07 -3.37
N GLU A 109 11.09 -18.26 -2.08
CA GLU A 109 9.80 -18.10 -1.40
C GLU A 109 9.82 -16.81 -0.61
N TYR A 110 8.76 -16.02 -0.74
CA TYR A 110 8.61 -14.77 -0.03
C TYR A 110 7.49 -14.88 0.99
N ALA A 111 7.70 -14.28 2.16
CA ALA A 111 6.59 -13.96 3.04
C ALA A 111 5.75 -12.83 2.39
N PRO A 112 4.41 -12.83 2.51
CA PRO A 112 3.58 -11.74 1.98
C PRO A 112 4.03 -10.35 2.45
N GLU A 113 4.40 -10.22 3.71
CA GLU A 113 4.92 -8.98 4.32
C GLU A 113 6.24 -8.49 3.72
N GLU A 114 7.09 -9.37 3.17
CA GLU A 114 8.32 -8.98 2.46
C GLU A 114 7.99 -8.27 1.15
N LEU A 115 7.06 -8.84 0.36
CA LEU A 115 6.58 -8.22 -0.88
C LEU A 115 5.82 -6.92 -0.60
N VAL A 116 5.01 -6.87 0.46
CA VAL A 116 4.34 -5.64 0.90
C VAL A 116 5.36 -4.58 1.34
N GLY A 117 6.48 -4.99 1.96
CA GLY A 117 7.60 -4.09 2.27
C GLY A 117 8.19 -3.43 1.02
N CYS A 118 8.34 -4.18 -0.07
CA CYS A 118 8.75 -3.60 -1.37
C CYS A 118 7.76 -2.56 -1.90
N LEU A 119 6.46 -2.80 -1.73
CA LEU A 119 5.41 -1.84 -2.09
C LEU A 119 5.51 -0.56 -1.26
N LEU A 120 5.61 -0.69 0.07
CA LEU A 120 5.74 0.43 0.99
C LEU A 120 7.01 1.25 0.70
N ARG A 121 8.13 0.58 0.42
CA ARG A 121 9.38 1.26 0.04
C ARG A 121 9.19 2.13 -1.20
N LYS A 122 8.55 1.63 -2.28
CA LYS A 122 8.27 2.45 -3.46
C LYS A 122 7.42 3.68 -3.13
N LEU A 123 6.37 3.53 -2.33
CA LEU A 123 5.51 4.67 -1.96
C LEU A 123 6.30 5.74 -1.23
N VAL A 124 7.16 5.33 -0.30
CA VAL A 124 8.03 6.22 0.47
C VAL A 124 9.06 6.92 -0.41
N ASP A 125 9.68 6.19 -1.35
CA ASP A 125 10.66 6.77 -2.28
C ASP A 125 10.01 7.81 -3.20
N ASP A 126 8.79 7.53 -3.68
CA ASP A 126 7.98 8.48 -4.45
C ASP A 126 7.66 9.73 -3.60
N ALA A 127 7.32 9.55 -2.32
CA ALA A 127 7.05 10.66 -1.40
C ALA A 127 8.29 11.49 -1.05
N ALA A 128 9.43 10.84 -0.80
CA ALA A 128 10.69 11.52 -0.53
C ALA A 128 11.13 12.36 -1.74
N SER A 129 10.92 11.85 -2.95
CA SER A 129 11.18 12.60 -4.19
C SER A 129 10.27 13.82 -4.33
N TYR A 130 8.99 13.70 -3.97
CA TYR A 130 8.04 14.81 -3.98
C TYR A 130 8.38 15.89 -2.94
N LEU A 131 8.78 15.47 -1.73
CA LEU A 131 9.05 16.37 -0.62
C LEU A 131 10.45 17.01 -0.68
N GLY A 132 11.40 16.38 -1.37
CA GLY A 132 12.82 16.79 -1.36
C GLY A 132 13.54 16.48 -0.05
N GLU A 133 13.00 15.61 0.81
CA GLU A 133 13.56 15.23 2.10
C GLU A 133 13.33 13.73 2.40
N GLU A 134 14.13 13.15 3.30
CA GLU A 134 13.99 11.74 3.68
C GLU A 134 12.74 11.50 4.55
N VAL A 135 12.06 10.38 4.29
CA VAL A 135 10.87 9.93 5.02
C VAL A 135 11.26 8.71 5.87
N GLU A 136 11.31 8.90 7.18
CA GLU A 136 11.78 7.88 8.13
C GLU A 136 10.65 7.21 8.91
N ALA A 137 9.44 7.78 8.91
CA ALA A 137 8.34 7.35 9.77
C ALA A 137 7.00 7.37 9.06
N ALA A 138 6.08 6.50 9.48
CA ALA A 138 4.75 6.42 8.89
C ALA A 138 3.65 6.02 9.89
N VAL A 139 2.45 6.50 9.59
CA VAL A 139 1.18 5.90 10.03
C VAL A 139 0.68 5.03 8.90
N ILE A 140 0.49 3.72 9.15
CA ILE A 140 0.04 2.76 8.14
C ILE A 140 -1.35 2.26 8.50
N THR A 141 -2.26 2.21 7.53
CA THR A 141 -3.63 1.75 7.76
C THR A 141 -3.78 0.23 7.65
N VAL A 142 -4.74 -0.30 8.39
CA VAL A 142 -5.18 -1.70 8.33
C VAL A 142 -6.71 -1.78 8.44
N PRO A 143 -7.34 -2.85 7.93
CA PRO A 143 -8.75 -3.11 8.15
C PRO A 143 -9.06 -3.16 9.65
N ALA A 144 -10.19 -2.60 10.07
CA ALA A 144 -10.52 -2.51 11.49
C ALA A 144 -10.62 -3.90 12.13
N TYR A 145 -11.07 -4.88 11.37
CA TYR A 145 -11.22 -6.27 11.82
C TYR A 145 -9.95 -7.14 11.67
N PHE A 146 -8.78 -6.56 11.34
CA PHE A 146 -7.51 -7.27 11.39
C PHE A 146 -7.17 -7.76 12.81
N ASP A 147 -6.73 -9.01 12.89
CA ASP A 147 -6.23 -9.61 14.12
C ASP A 147 -4.80 -9.14 14.45
N ASP A 148 -4.27 -9.59 15.59
CA ASP A 148 -2.94 -9.20 16.06
C ASP A 148 -1.82 -9.63 15.10
N ALA A 149 -1.90 -10.82 14.50
CA ALA A 149 -0.88 -11.34 13.59
C ALA A 149 -0.83 -10.53 12.29
N GLN A 150 -1.99 -10.14 11.75
CA GLN A 150 -2.08 -9.31 10.55
C GLN A 150 -1.58 -7.87 10.81
N ARG A 151 -1.88 -7.31 11.99
CA ARG A 151 -1.36 -5.99 12.42
C ARG A 151 0.16 -6.01 12.56
N GLN A 152 0.69 -7.05 13.21
CA GLN A 152 2.13 -7.20 13.39
C GLN A 152 2.85 -7.41 12.06
N ALA A 153 2.34 -8.28 11.18
CA ALA A 153 2.92 -8.49 9.85
C ALA A 153 2.90 -7.22 8.99
N THR A 154 1.86 -6.38 9.11
CA THR A 154 1.82 -5.06 8.44
C THR A 154 2.88 -4.11 8.99
N ARG A 155 3.08 -4.11 10.31
CA ARG A 155 4.13 -3.34 10.96
C ARG A 155 5.53 -3.81 10.56
N ASP A 156 5.72 -5.12 10.45
CA ASP A 156 6.96 -5.74 9.98
C ASP A 156 7.26 -5.35 8.53
N ALA A 157 6.24 -5.33 7.66
CA ALA A 157 6.37 -4.83 6.29
C ALA A 157 6.85 -3.36 6.26
N GLY A 158 6.32 -2.50 7.13
CA GLY A 158 6.79 -1.13 7.29
C GLY A 158 8.25 -1.06 7.74
N ARG A 159 8.67 -1.92 8.67
CA ARG A 159 10.06 -2.02 9.11
C ARG A 159 11.00 -2.53 8.01
N LEU A 160 10.57 -3.49 7.21
CA LEU A 160 11.30 -3.96 6.01
C LEU A 160 11.43 -2.84 4.97
N ALA A 161 10.42 -1.98 4.87
CA ALA A 161 10.48 -0.74 4.11
C ALA A 161 11.28 0.39 4.79
N GLY A 162 12.03 0.08 5.86
CA GLY A 162 12.88 1.02 6.60
C GLY A 162 12.14 2.20 7.23
N LEU A 163 10.86 2.02 7.57
CA LEU A 163 10.06 3.01 8.28
C LEU A 163 9.96 2.69 9.76
N ALA A 164 10.03 3.72 10.59
CA ALA A 164 9.46 3.70 11.93
C ALA A 164 7.93 3.77 11.83
N VAL A 165 7.26 2.64 12.10
CA VAL A 165 5.79 2.59 12.12
C VAL A 165 5.30 3.13 13.45
N GLU A 166 4.97 4.43 13.47
CA GLU A 166 4.56 5.18 14.66
C GLU A 166 3.13 4.83 15.11
N ARG A 167 2.27 4.47 14.15
CA ARG A 167 0.91 4.04 14.43
C ARG A 167 0.40 3.08 13.35
N ILE A 168 -0.23 2.00 13.78
CA ILE A 168 -1.17 1.24 12.96
C ILE A 168 -2.57 1.82 13.18
N LEU A 169 -3.21 2.30 12.12
CA LEU A 169 -4.50 2.98 12.19
C LEU A 169 -5.59 2.16 11.50
N ASN A 170 -6.77 2.05 12.11
CA ASN A 170 -7.89 1.38 11.46
C ASN A 170 -8.41 2.23 10.28
N GLU A 171 -8.62 1.61 9.12
CA GLU A 171 -9.11 2.25 7.88
C GLU A 171 -10.38 3.10 8.08
N PRO A 172 -11.47 2.57 8.67
CA PRO A 172 -12.67 3.37 8.88
C PRO A 172 -12.46 4.50 9.89
N THR A 173 -11.54 4.32 10.85
CA THR A 173 -11.14 5.39 11.78
C THR A 173 -10.39 6.49 11.05
N ALA A 174 -9.47 6.13 10.15
CA ALA A 174 -8.78 7.08 9.29
C ALA A 174 -9.78 7.87 8.43
N ALA A 175 -10.74 7.17 7.82
CA ALA A 175 -11.75 7.81 7.01
C ALA A 175 -12.62 8.80 7.81
N ALA A 176 -12.97 8.45 9.05
CA ALA A 176 -13.69 9.34 9.96
C ALA A 176 -12.85 10.58 10.34
N LEU A 177 -11.55 10.42 10.60
CA LEU A 177 -10.64 11.55 10.86
C LEU A 177 -10.62 12.51 9.68
N ALA A 178 -10.42 12.00 8.46
CA ALA A 178 -10.43 12.81 7.24
C ALA A 178 -11.78 13.52 7.00
N TYR A 179 -12.90 12.87 7.32
CA TYR A 179 -14.22 13.49 7.21
C TYR A 179 -14.46 14.59 8.24
N GLY A 180 -13.96 14.40 9.47
CA GLY A 180 -14.31 15.21 10.63
C GLY A 180 -13.28 16.24 11.09
N PHE A 181 -12.02 16.21 10.61
CA PHE A 181 -10.96 17.06 11.19
C PHE A 181 -11.23 18.58 11.05
N ASP A 182 -11.90 18.99 9.96
CA ASP A 182 -12.31 20.39 9.73
C ASP A 182 -13.74 20.70 10.24
N ARG A 183 -14.38 19.79 10.98
CA ARG A 183 -15.79 19.93 11.40
C ARG A 183 -15.92 20.05 12.93
N SER A 184 -16.70 21.03 13.36
CA SER A 184 -16.99 21.29 14.78
C SER A 184 -18.31 20.70 15.29
N ARG A 185 -19.14 20.13 14.40
CA ARG A 185 -20.47 19.64 14.76
C ARG A 185 -20.40 18.27 15.45
N SER A 186 -21.14 18.12 16.56
CA SER A 186 -21.38 16.81 17.16
C SER A 186 -22.28 15.96 16.27
N GLN A 187 -21.82 14.78 15.87
CA GLN A 187 -22.55 13.88 14.99
C GLN A 187 -22.10 12.42 15.17
N THR A 188 -23.02 11.49 14.92
CA THR A 188 -22.77 10.06 14.84
C THR A 188 -22.61 9.65 13.38
N VAL A 189 -21.45 9.14 13.03
CA VAL A 189 -21.09 8.77 11.67
C VAL A 189 -20.97 7.25 11.56
N LEU A 190 -21.58 6.69 10.52
CA LEU A 190 -21.32 5.32 10.10
C LEU A 190 -20.38 5.35 8.90
N VAL A 191 -19.19 4.76 9.05
CA VAL A 191 -18.25 4.55 7.96
C VAL A 191 -18.48 3.16 7.41
N PHE A 192 -18.78 3.07 6.11
CA PHE A 192 -18.96 1.82 5.37
C PHE A 192 -17.81 1.70 4.38
N ASP A 193 -16.83 0.86 4.69
CA ASP A 193 -15.63 0.67 3.89
C ASP A 193 -15.67 -0.67 3.16
N LEU A 194 -15.89 -0.62 1.84
CA LEU A 194 -15.87 -1.79 0.98
C LEU A 194 -14.75 -1.64 -0.06
N GLY A 195 -13.59 -2.17 0.30
CA GLY A 195 -12.39 -2.18 -0.53
C GLY A 195 -12.34 -3.36 -1.51
N GLY A 196 -11.13 -3.64 -2.01
CA GLY A 196 -10.89 -4.75 -2.95
C GLY A 196 -10.93 -6.15 -2.33
N GLY A 197 -10.65 -6.29 -1.03
CA GLY A 197 -10.65 -7.61 -0.38
C GLY A 197 -11.10 -7.64 1.07
N THR A 198 -11.45 -6.49 1.65
CA THR A 198 -11.93 -6.37 3.02
C THR A 198 -13.15 -5.47 3.06
N PHE A 199 -14.03 -5.76 4.02
CA PHE A 199 -15.21 -4.99 4.33
C PHE A 199 -15.16 -4.63 5.81
N ASP A 200 -15.23 -3.35 6.14
CA ASP A 200 -15.34 -2.88 7.51
C ASP A 200 -16.52 -1.90 7.64
N VAL A 201 -17.11 -1.92 8.83
CA VAL A 201 -18.09 -0.92 9.25
C VAL A 201 -17.74 -0.45 10.64
N SER A 202 -17.66 0.87 10.81
CA SER A 202 -17.45 1.47 12.12
C SER A 202 -18.45 2.57 12.37
N ILE A 203 -18.91 2.65 13.62
CA ILE A 203 -19.77 3.74 14.09
C ILE A 203 -18.95 4.56 15.05
N LEU A 204 -18.83 5.85 14.77
CA LEU A 204 -18.05 6.79 15.55
C LEU A 204 -18.91 7.98 15.96
N ARG A 205 -18.67 8.48 17.17
CA ARG A 205 -19.19 9.78 17.59
C ARG A 205 -18.08 10.81 17.45
N ILE A 206 -18.33 11.85 16.68
CA ILE A 206 -17.43 12.99 16.52
C ILE A 206 -18.02 14.15 17.31
N ALA A 207 -17.27 14.71 18.26
CA ALA A 207 -17.71 15.88 19.03
C ALA A 207 -16.50 16.68 19.57
N ASN A 208 -16.45 17.99 19.28
CA ASN A 208 -15.41 18.90 19.78
C ASN A 208 -13.97 18.38 19.56
N GLY A 209 -13.66 17.89 18.36
CA GLY A 209 -12.34 17.33 18.04
C GLY A 209 -12.07 15.93 18.60
N VAL A 210 -13.00 15.35 19.37
CA VAL A 210 -12.91 13.98 19.87
C VAL A 210 -13.61 13.02 18.92
N PHE A 211 -12.89 12.00 18.48
CA PHE A 211 -13.36 10.90 17.64
C PHE A 211 -13.42 9.65 18.51
N ASP A 212 -14.63 9.18 18.79
CA ASP A 212 -14.87 8.08 19.72
C ASP A 212 -15.53 6.91 18.99
N VAL A 213 -14.76 5.86 18.74
CA VAL A 213 -15.26 4.64 18.08
C VAL A 213 -16.20 3.91 19.04
N LYS A 214 -17.46 3.77 18.64
CA LYS A 214 -18.50 3.12 19.46
C LYS A 214 -18.56 1.62 19.21
N ALA A 215 -18.44 1.22 17.95
CA ALA A 215 -18.38 -0.16 17.56
C ALA A 215 -17.71 -0.30 16.21
N THR A 216 -17.03 -1.42 16.01
CA THR A 216 -16.53 -1.84 14.71
C THR A 216 -16.87 -3.31 14.45
N SER A 217 -17.10 -3.64 13.19
CA SER A 217 -17.32 -5.00 12.71
C SER A 217 -16.88 -5.09 11.25
N GLY A 218 -16.69 -6.29 10.72
CA GLY A 218 -16.25 -6.45 9.35
C GLY A 218 -16.12 -7.90 8.92
N ASP A 219 -15.60 -8.07 7.71
CA ASP A 219 -15.21 -9.32 7.08
C ASP A 219 -13.89 -9.10 6.31
N THR A 220 -12.81 -9.69 6.81
CA THR A 220 -11.46 -9.51 6.26
C THR A 220 -11.18 -10.34 4.99
N GLN A 221 -12.19 -11.07 4.49
CA GLN A 221 -12.15 -11.85 3.25
C GLN A 221 -13.42 -11.60 2.41
N LEU A 222 -13.84 -10.33 2.34
CA LEU A 222 -14.97 -9.88 1.52
C LEU A 222 -14.65 -8.51 0.93
N GLY A 223 -14.63 -8.40 -0.40
CA GLY A 223 -14.45 -7.13 -1.10
C GLY A 223 -14.67 -7.27 -2.59
N GLY A 224 -14.21 -6.26 -3.35
CA GLY A 224 -14.35 -6.19 -4.79
C GLY A 224 -13.91 -7.44 -5.56
N ASN A 225 -12.90 -8.15 -5.09
CA ASN A 225 -12.38 -9.37 -5.69
C ASN A 225 -13.41 -10.51 -5.67
N ASP A 226 -14.23 -10.60 -4.63
CA ASP A 226 -15.26 -11.65 -4.52
C ASP A 226 -16.40 -11.38 -5.50
N PHE A 227 -16.68 -10.11 -5.81
CA PHE A 227 -17.59 -9.72 -6.89
C PHE A 227 -17.00 -9.99 -8.28
N ASP A 228 -15.70 -9.75 -8.47
CA ASP A 228 -15.00 -10.10 -9.71
C ASP A 228 -15.05 -11.61 -9.95
N GLN A 229 -14.86 -12.40 -8.90
CA GLN A 229 -14.93 -13.85 -8.96
C GLN A 229 -16.30 -14.35 -9.47
N ARG A 230 -17.41 -13.68 -9.15
CA ARG A 230 -18.74 -14.03 -9.71
C ARG A 230 -18.81 -13.86 -11.22
N ILE A 231 -18.16 -12.82 -11.74
CA ILE A 231 -18.08 -12.61 -13.18
C ILE A 231 -17.13 -13.65 -13.80
N VAL A 232 -15.99 -13.95 -13.17
CA VAL A 232 -15.04 -14.98 -13.64
C VAL A 232 -15.70 -16.35 -13.71
N ASP A 233 -16.45 -16.75 -12.69
CA ASP A 233 -17.14 -18.04 -12.66
C ASP A 233 -18.23 -18.09 -13.73
N TRP A 234 -19.05 -17.05 -13.85
CA TRP A 234 -20.07 -16.96 -14.91
C TRP A 234 -19.46 -17.06 -16.31
N LEU A 235 -18.35 -16.36 -16.56
CA LEU A 235 -17.61 -16.42 -17.83
C LEU A 235 -17.03 -17.82 -18.09
N SER A 236 -16.41 -18.41 -17.07
CA SER A 236 -15.73 -19.70 -17.18
C SER A 236 -16.72 -20.85 -17.36
N GLU A 237 -17.85 -20.83 -16.65
CA GLU A 237 -18.93 -21.81 -16.79
C GLU A 237 -19.57 -21.73 -18.18
N GLY A 238 -19.86 -20.52 -18.68
CA GLY A 238 -20.40 -20.33 -20.02
C GLY A 238 -19.43 -20.81 -21.11
N PHE A 239 -18.14 -20.53 -20.95
CA PHE A 239 -17.10 -21.00 -21.88
C PHE A 239 -16.93 -22.52 -21.83
N GLN A 240 -16.95 -23.11 -20.63
CA GLN A 240 -16.86 -24.56 -20.45
C GLN A 240 -18.06 -25.28 -21.04
N GLN A 241 -19.28 -24.77 -20.89
CA GLN A 241 -20.48 -25.33 -21.52
C GLN A 241 -20.37 -25.30 -23.04
N SER A 242 -19.81 -24.23 -23.60
CA SER A 242 -19.72 -24.03 -25.04
C SER A 242 -18.58 -24.83 -25.69
N HIS A 243 -17.43 -24.97 -25.00
CA HIS A 243 -16.18 -25.43 -25.61
C HIS A 243 -15.52 -26.60 -24.86
N GLY A 244 -16.08 -27.02 -23.72
CA GLY A 244 -15.58 -28.14 -22.91
C GLY A 244 -14.26 -27.87 -22.17
N LEU A 245 -13.83 -26.60 -22.08
CA LEU A 245 -12.58 -26.18 -21.46
C LEU A 245 -12.84 -25.24 -20.28
N ASP A 246 -12.21 -25.51 -19.15
CA ASP A 246 -12.25 -24.62 -17.98
C ASP A 246 -11.04 -23.68 -18.01
N LEU A 247 -11.32 -22.40 -18.29
CA LEU A 247 -10.30 -21.35 -18.40
C LEU A 247 -9.55 -21.08 -17.09
N ARG A 248 -10.14 -21.41 -15.93
CA ARG A 248 -9.53 -21.18 -14.61
C ARG A 248 -8.29 -22.05 -14.37
N ARG A 249 -8.14 -23.13 -15.14
CA ARG A 249 -6.99 -24.04 -15.05
C ARG A 249 -5.73 -23.49 -15.71
N ASP A 250 -5.88 -22.54 -16.63
CA ASP A 250 -4.74 -21.85 -17.25
C ASP A 250 -4.50 -20.51 -16.56
N ARG A 251 -3.28 -20.30 -16.06
CA ARG A 251 -2.95 -19.12 -15.27
C ARG A 251 -3.04 -17.82 -16.07
N GLN A 252 -2.70 -17.86 -17.35
CA GLN A 252 -2.75 -16.68 -18.20
C GLN A 252 -4.20 -16.34 -18.58
N ALA A 253 -5.02 -17.35 -18.89
CA ALA A 253 -6.44 -17.18 -19.12
C ALA A 253 -7.16 -16.68 -17.86
N LEU A 254 -6.88 -17.27 -16.70
CA LEU A 254 -7.42 -16.83 -15.41
C LEU A 254 -7.07 -15.36 -15.13
N GLN A 255 -5.81 -14.95 -15.33
CA GLN A 255 -5.42 -13.55 -15.11
C GLN A 255 -6.15 -12.58 -16.06
N ARG A 256 -6.34 -12.96 -17.32
CA ARG A 256 -7.12 -12.17 -18.29
C ARG A 256 -8.60 -12.10 -17.92
N LEU A 257 -9.17 -13.19 -17.39
CA LEU A 257 -10.55 -13.21 -16.89
C LEU A 257 -10.70 -12.29 -15.68
N LEU A 258 -9.76 -12.31 -14.73
CA LEU A 258 -9.78 -11.43 -13.55
C LEU A 258 -9.76 -9.95 -13.96
N GLU A 259 -8.88 -9.55 -14.88
CA GLU A 259 -8.84 -8.16 -15.38
C GLU A 259 -10.11 -7.76 -16.14
N ALA A 260 -10.64 -8.66 -16.97
CA ALA A 260 -11.89 -8.41 -17.69
C ALA A 260 -13.08 -8.31 -16.74
N ALA A 261 -13.13 -9.14 -15.70
CA ALA A 261 -14.15 -9.11 -14.67
C ALA A 261 -14.12 -7.81 -13.88
N GLU A 262 -12.94 -7.40 -13.39
CA GLU A 262 -12.75 -6.12 -12.67
C GLU A 262 -13.23 -4.94 -13.52
N LYS A 263 -12.79 -4.88 -14.78
CA LYS A 263 -13.20 -3.84 -15.73
C LYS A 263 -14.72 -3.85 -15.98
N THR A 264 -15.30 -5.02 -16.20
CA THR A 264 -16.75 -5.16 -16.43
C THR A 264 -17.55 -4.69 -15.22
N LYS A 265 -17.15 -5.09 -14.01
CA LYS A 265 -17.78 -4.66 -12.76
C LYS A 265 -17.74 -3.12 -12.62
N GLN A 266 -16.59 -2.52 -12.90
CA GLN A 266 -16.43 -1.06 -12.86
C GLN A 266 -17.33 -0.38 -13.90
N GLU A 267 -17.35 -0.86 -15.15
CA GLU A 267 -18.22 -0.33 -16.21
C GLU A 267 -19.70 -0.43 -15.84
N LEU A 268 -20.15 -1.57 -15.32
CA LEU A 268 -21.54 -1.80 -14.90
C LEU A 268 -21.97 -0.91 -13.74
N SER A 269 -21.05 -0.26 -13.03
CA SER A 269 -21.39 0.76 -12.03
C SER A 269 -21.88 2.05 -12.70
N GLY A 270 -21.42 2.36 -13.91
CA GLY A 270 -21.85 3.53 -14.70
C GLY A 270 -22.86 3.21 -15.81
N THR A 271 -22.82 2.00 -16.37
CA THR A 271 -23.65 1.58 -17.52
C THR A 271 -24.57 0.42 -17.15
N LEU A 272 -25.61 0.17 -17.95
CA LEU A 272 -26.53 -0.96 -17.74
C LEU A 272 -26.01 -2.26 -18.35
N LYS A 273 -25.03 -2.19 -19.26
CA LYS A 273 -24.52 -3.32 -20.02
C LYS A 273 -23.07 -3.06 -20.42
N SER A 274 -22.24 -4.10 -20.36
CA SER A 274 -20.85 -4.11 -20.80
C SER A 274 -20.59 -5.30 -21.73
N THR A 275 -19.68 -5.13 -22.69
CA THR A 275 -19.27 -6.17 -23.65
C THR A 275 -17.89 -6.65 -23.28
N ILE A 276 -17.74 -7.97 -23.18
CA ILE A 276 -16.51 -8.66 -22.81
C ILE A 276 -15.98 -9.36 -24.06
N SER A 277 -14.79 -8.96 -24.51
CA SER A 277 -14.10 -9.59 -25.65
C SER A 277 -12.68 -9.95 -25.25
N LEU A 278 -12.40 -11.25 -25.21
CA LEU A 278 -11.10 -11.84 -24.93
C LEU A 278 -10.70 -12.74 -26.11
N PRO A 279 -10.00 -12.18 -27.10
CA PRO A 279 -9.56 -12.96 -28.24
C PRO A 279 -8.40 -13.88 -27.88
N PHE A 280 -8.29 -15.05 -28.52
CA PHE A 280 -7.22 -16.02 -28.28
C PHE A 280 -7.07 -16.36 -26.79
N ILE A 281 -8.19 -16.62 -26.10
CA ILE A 281 -8.20 -16.89 -24.66
C ILE A 281 -7.77 -18.33 -24.34
N ALA A 282 -8.00 -19.26 -25.28
CA ALA A 282 -7.59 -20.65 -25.18
C ALA A 282 -7.32 -21.23 -26.57
N THR A 283 -6.74 -22.43 -26.61
CA THR A 283 -6.56 -23.21 -27.84
C THR A 283 -7.39 -24.48 -27.74
N GLY A 284 -8.36 -24.63 -28.64
CA GLY A 284 -9.18 -25.83 -28.79
C GLY A 284 -8.55 -26.84 -29.75
N LYS A 285 -9.27 -27.93 -30.03
CA LYS A 285 -8.84 -28.95 -31.00
C LYS A 285 -8.73 -28.38 -32.42
N ASP A 286 -9.64 -27.48 -32.78
CA ASP A 286 -9.79 -26.92 -34.13
C ASP A 286 -9.12 -25.55 -34.31
N GLY A 287 -8.34 -25.08 -33.32
CA GLY A 287 -7.62 -23.82 -33.38
C GLY A 287 -7.87 -22.89 -32.20
N PRO A 288 -7.51 -21.59 -32.32
CA PRO A 288 -7.69 -20.62 -31.24
C PRO A 288 -9.17 -20.35 -30.96
N LEU A 289 -9.48 -20.16 -29.68
CA LEU A 289 -10.82 -19.86 -29.18
C LEU A 289 -10.86 -18.44 -28.61
N HIS A 290 -12.04 -17.81 -28.73
CA HIS A 290 -12.31 -16.44 -28.28
C HIS A 290 -13.48 -16.47 -27.30
N LEU A 291 -13.47 -15.57 -26.32
CA LEU A 291 -14.64 -15.32 -25.48
C LEU A 291 -15.22 -13.97 -25.87
N GLU A 292 -16.42 -13.97 -26.44
CA GLU A 292 -17.18 -12.77 -26.74
C GLU A 292 -18.59 -12.90 -26.16
N THR A 293 -18.92 -12.05 -25.21
CA THR A 293 -20.23 -12.04 -24.56
C THR A 293 -20.56 -10.64 -24.06
N SER A 294 -21.77 -10.46 -23.55
CA SER A 294 -22.17 -9.23 -22.90
C SER A 294 -22.85 -9.53 -21.57
N LEU A 295 -22.50 -8.77 -20.54
CA LEU A 295 -23.10 -8.86 -19.22
C LEU A 295 -23.92 -7.59 -18.96
N ASP A 296 -25.16 -7.76 -18.53
CA ASP A 296 -25.98 -6.64 -18.04
C ASP A 296 -25.95 -6.54 -16.51
N ARG A 297 -26.22 -5.33 -16.00
CA ARG A 297 -26.16 -5.02 -14.57
C ARG A 297 -27.09 -5.92 -13.76
N ARG A 298 -28.30 -6.15 -14.25
CA ARG A 298 -29.31 -6.98 -13.55
C ARG A 298 -28.81 -8.41 -13.37
N THR A 299 -28.20 -8.97 -14.40
CA THR A 299 -27.60 -10.31 -14.35
C THR A 299 -26.46 -10.32 -13.36
N PHE A 300 -25.53 -9.36 -13.41
CA PHE A 300 -24.45 -9.26 -12.44
C PHE A 300 -24.97 -9.18 -10.99
N GLU A 301 -25.93 -8.30 -10.70
CA GLU A 301 -26.54 -8.16 -9.37
C GLU A 301 -27.20 -9.46 -8.90
N SER A 302 -27.77 -10.25 -9.82
CA SER A 302 -28.37 -11.56 -9.50
C SER A 302 -27.34 -12.64 -9.14
N LEU A 303 -26.06 -12.46 -9.45
CA LEU A 303 -24.97 -13.37 -9.09
C LEU A 303 -24.39 -13.11 -7.69
N CYS A 304 -24.77 -11.99 -7.06
CA CYS A 304 -24.21 -11.50 -5.80
C CYS A 304 -25.13 -11.47 -4.55
N PRO A 305 -26.33 -12.09 -4.48
CA PRO A 305 -27.17 -12.01 -3.28
C PRO A 305 -26.47 -12.40 -1.98
N ASP A 306 -25.69 -13.47 -1.99
CA ASP A 306 -25.00 -13.96 -0.80
C ASP A 306 -23.84 -13.05 -0.36
N LEU A 307 -23.20 -12.35 -1.30
CA LEU A 307 -22.20 -11.32 -0.96
C LEU A 307 -22.86 -10.12 -0.28
N LEU A 308 -24.04 -9.69 -0.76
CA LEU A 308 -24.81 -8.61 -0.11
C LEU A 308 -25.29 -9.02 1.29
N ASP A 309 -25.72 -10.27 1.47
CA ASP A 309 -26.08 -10.82 2.78
C ASP A 309 -24.88 -10.84 3.75
N ARG A 310 -23.67 -11.10 3.25
CA ARG A 310 -22.44 -11.01 4.06
C ARG A 310 -22.13 -9.57 4.49
N LEU A 311 -22.41 -8.56 3.67
CA LEU A 311 -22.26 -7.14 4.03
C LEU A 311 -23.28 -6.70 5.09
N LEU A 312 -24.49 -7.25 5.06
CA LEU A 312 -25.58 -6.88 5.97
C LEU A 312 -25.24 -7.19 7.44
N ARG A 313 -24.64 -8.36 7.71
CA ARG A 313 -24.46 -8.88 9.07
C ARG A 313 -23.55 -7.98 9.93
N PRO A 314 -22.37 -7.54 9.45
CA PRO A 314 -21.52 -6.62 10.22
C PRO A 314 -22.18 -5.29 10.51
N VAL A 315 -22.94 -4.71 9.57
CA VAL A 315 -23.62 -3.42 9.79
C VAL A 315 -24.62 -3.52 10.95
N GLN A 316 -25.43 -4.57 10.95
CA GLN A 316 -26.37 -4.83 12.04
C GLN A 316 -25.65 -5.13 13.36
N ALA A 317 -24.51 -5.83 13.32
CA ALA A 317 -23.71 -6.10 14.51
C ALA A 317 -23.14 -4.81 15.11
N ALA A 318 -22.56 -3.94 14.29
CA ALA A 318 -22.02 -2.66 14.73
C ALA A 318 -23.10 -1.77 15.37
N LEU A 319 -24.29 -1.66 14.76
CA LEU A 319 -25.42 -0.91 15.34
C LEU A 319 -25.84 -1.47 16.70
N ARG A 320 -25.98 -2.79 16.82
CA ARG A 320 -26.32 -3.45 18.10
C ARG A 320 -25.25 -3.22 19.17
N ASP A 321 -23.98 -3.35 18.82
CA ASP A 321 -22.86 -3.17 19.74
C ASP A 321 -22.73 -1.72 20.21
N ALA A 322 -22.94 -0.77 19.30
CA ALA A 322 -23.00 0.66 19.62
C ALA A 322 -24.26 1.05 20.42
N ARG A 323 -25.25 0.14 20.50
CA ARG A 323 -26.58 0.36 21.09
C ARG A 323 -27.34 1.50 20.42
N LEU A 324 -27.26 1.55 19.10
CA LEU A 324 -27.89 2.56 18.25
C LEU A 324 -28.84 1.91 17.25
N THR A 325 -29.83 2.67 16.85
CA THR A 325 -30.73 2.34 15.74
C THR A 325 -30.26 3.04 14.47
N PRO A 326 -30.72 2.61 13.28
CA PRO A 326 -30.39 3.31 12.03
C PRO A 326 -30.75 4.80 12.03
N ASP A 327 -31.80 5.20 12.76
CA ASP A 327 -32.26 6.59 12.83
C ASP A 327 -31.32 7.49 13.67
N ASP A 328 -30.50 6.88 14.55
CA ASP A 328 -29.50 7.59 15.37
C ASP A 328 -28.24 7.97 14.57
N ILE A 329 -28.12 7.50 13.32
CA ILE A 329 -26.99 7.82 12.43
C ILE A 329 -27.27 9.15 11.72
N ASP A 330 -26.37 10.10 11.93
CA ASP A 330 -26.45 11.44 11.33
C ASP A 330 -25.90 11.45 9.89
N GLU A 331 -24.78 10.75 9.65
CA GLU A 331 -24.11 10.68 8.35
C GLU A 331 -23.62 9.26 8.05
N VAL A 332 -23.69 8.86 6.78
CA VAL A 332 -23.03 7.67 6.25
C VAL A 332 -21.90 8.08 5.32
N VAL A 333 -20.68 7.59 5.57
CA VAL A 333 -19.50 7.83 4.71
C VAL A 333 -19.16 6.53 3.99
N LEU A 334 -19.19 6.55 2.65
CA LEU A 334 -18.76 5.41 1.84
C LEU A 334 -17.26 5.50 1.55
N VAL A 335 -16.57 4.40 1.77
CA VAL A 335 -15.12 4.25 1.56
C VAL A 335 -14.87 3.02 0.70
N GLY A 336 -13.79 3.04 -0.07
CA GLY A 336 -13.37 1.95 -0.93
C GLY A 336 -14.11 1.93 -2.28
N GLY A 337 -13.38 1.60 -3.34
CA GLY A 337 -13.89 1.65 -4.72
C GLY A 337 -15.11 0.75 -4.98
N SER A 338 -15.27 -0.34 -4.22
CA SER A 338 -16.42 -1.25 -4.38
C SER A 338 -17.72 -0.69 -3.82
N SER A 339 -17.68 0.35 -2.97
CA SER A 339 -18.87 1.10 -2.55
C SER A 339 -19.55 1.88 -3.69
N ARG A 340 -18.88 2.04 -4.84
CA ARG A 340 -19.42 2.71 -6.05
C ARG A 340 -20.49 1.88 -6.76
N MET A 341 -20.61 0.58 -6.46
CA MET A 341 -21.59 -0.30 -7.10
C MET A 341 -23.03 0.11 -6.69
N PRO A 342 -23.96 0.30 -7.66
CA PRO A 342 -25.33 0.71 -7.35
C PRO A 342 -26.08 -0.20 -6.37
N MET A 343 -25.92 -1.53 -6.48
CA MET A 343 -26.51 -2.48 -5.54
C MET A 343 -26.01 -2.31 -4.10
N VAL A 344 -24.75 -1.90 -3.91
CA VAL A 344 -24.18 -1.66 -2.57
C VAL A 344 -24.73 -0.36 -1.99
N GLN A 345 -24.80 0.71 -2.79
CA GLN A 345 -25.42 1.96 -2.35
C GLN A 345 -26.90 1.77 -2.00
N GLN A 346 -27.62 0.95 -2.78
CA GLN A 346 -29.01 0.63 -2.50
C GLN A 346 -29.16 -0.19 -1.21
N LEU A 347 -28.26 -1.14 -0.95
CA LEU A 347 -28.22 -1.88 0.32
C LEU A 347 -28.02 -0.91 1.49
N VAL A 348 -27.04 0.00 1.40
CA VAL A 348 -26.76 0.98 2.46
C VAL A 348 -27.97 1.89 2.72
N ARG A 349 -28.62 2.42 1.69
CA ARG A 349 -29.85 3.23 1.82
C ARG A 349 -31.01 2.47 2.47
N THR A 350 -31.08 1.17 2.23
CA THR A 350 -32.11 0.31 2.83
C THR A 350 -31.84 0.09 4.31
N LEU A 351 -30.57 0.09 4.72
CA LEU A 351 -30.15 -0.15 6.11
C LEU A 351 -30.18 1.08 6.98
N VAL A 352 -29.74 2.21 6.43
CA VAL A 352 -29.72 3.50 7.10
C VAL A 352 -30.48 4.48 6.22
N PRO A 353 -31.59 5.08 6.69
CA PRO A 353 -32.44 5.97 5.88
C PRO A 353 -31.79 7.36 5.71
N ARG A 354 -30.54 7.39 5.26
CA ARG A 354 -29.73 8.58 4.99
C ARG A 354 -29.07 8.40 3.63
N GLU A 355 -28.99 9.50 2.87
CA GLU A 355 -28.16 9.50 1.66
C GLU A 355 -26.69 9.49 2.07
N PRO A 356 -25.87 8.60 1.51
CA PRO A 356 -24.44 8.59 1.81
C PRO A 356 -23.74 9.86 1.33
N SER A 357 -22.78 10.33 2.12
CA SER A 357 -22.01 11.54 1.87
C SER A 357 -21.21 11.43 0.58
N GLN A 358 -21.26 12.48 -0.25
CA GLN A 358 -20.45 12.60 -1.47
C GLN A 358 -19.25 13.54 -1.31
N ASN A 359 -19.05 14.09 -0.11
CA ASN A 359 -18.03 15.11 0.17
C ASN A 359 -16.64 14.52 0.42
N VAL A 360 -16.48 13.22 0.21
CA VAL A 360 -15.28 12.45 0.52
C VAL A 360 -14.90 11.65 -0.71
N ASN A 361 -13.62 11.66 -1.09
CA ASN A 361 -13.14 10.78 -2.14
C ASN A 361 -12.89 9.38 -1.54
N PRO A 362 -13.68 8.35 -1.93
CA PRO A 362 -13.59 7.01 -1.32
C PRO A 362 -12.26 6.31 -1.57
N ASP A 363 -11.46 6.77 -2.55
CA ASP A 363 -10.17 6.17 -2.89
C ASP A 363 -8.99 6.85 -2.16
N GLU A 364 -9.17 8.03 -1.56
CA GLU A 364 -8.09 8.83 -0.96
C GLU A 364 -8.27 9.08 0.54
N VAL A 365 -9.52 9.00 1.02
CA VAL A 365 -9.90 9.42 2.38
C VAL A 365 -9.12 8.70 3.48
N VAL A 366 -8.80 7.43 3.29
CA VAL A 366 -8.06 6.63 4.26
C VAL A 366 -6.64 7.16 4.44
N ALA A 367 -5.92 7.44 3.34
CA ALA A 367 -4.57 7.99 3.39
C ALA A 367 -4.57 9.41 3.99
N ILE A 368 -5.55 10.24 3.61
CA ILE A 368 -5.77 11.57 4.19
C ILE A 368 -5.93 11.46 5.72
N GLY A 369 -6.72 10.50 6.19
CA GLY A 369 -6.93 10.23 7.61
C GLY A 369 -5.66 9.79 8.33
N ALA A 370 -4.84 8.95 7.70
CA ALA A 370 -3.54 8.55 8.22
C ALA A 370 -2.57 9.75 8.33
N ALA A 371 -2.60 10.68 7.37
CA ALA A 371 -1.81 11.91 7.43
C ALA A 371 -2.31 12.87 8.54
N VAL A 372 -3.62 12.95 8.77
CA VAL A 372 -4.18 13.67 9.94
C VAL A 372 -3.67 13.04 11.23
N GLN A 373 -3.69 11.71 11.34
CA GLN A 373 -3.16 11.00 12.51
C GLN A 373 -1.65 11.25 12.70
N ALA A 374 -0.88 11.35 11.63
CA ALA A 374 0.52 11.74 11.69
C ALA A 374 0.67 13.16 12.28
N GLY A 375 -0.16 14.11 11.85
CA GLY A 375 -0.21 15.48 12.40
C GLY A 375 -0.56 15.56 13.89
N ILE A 376 -1.41 14.65 14.37
CA ILE A 376 -1.73 14.53 15.81
C ILE A 376 -0.50 14.06 16.58
N LEU A 377 0.27 13.11 16.04
CA LEU A 377 1.48 12.58 16.68
C LEU A 377 2.63 13.60 16.71
N THR A 378 2.80 14.40 15.65
CA THR A 378 3.82 15.47 15.63
C THR A 378 3.42 16.70 16.45
N GLY A 379 2.15 16.80 16.85
CA GLY A 379 1.61 17.96 17.57
C GLY A 379 1.37 19.18 16.69
N GLU A 380 1.37 19.01 15.36
CA GLU A 380 0.90 20.01 14.40
C GLU A 380 -0.62 20.21 14.48
N LEU A 381 -1.37 19.15 14.83
CA LEU A 381 -2.82 19.17 15.06
C LEU A 381 -3.13 18.90 16.54
N ARG A 382 -3.33 19.95 17.34
CA ARG A 382 -3.38 19.86 18.82
C ARG A 382 -4.75 19.64 19.44
N ASP A 383 -5.83 19.87 18.69
CA ASP A 383 -7.21 19.84 19.20
C ASP A 383 -7.98 18.57 18.77
N LEU A 384 -7.28 17.56 18.27
CA LEU A 384 -7.88 16.31 17.82
C LEU A 384 -7.46 15.17 18.74
N MET A 385 -8.44 14.37 19.19
CA MET A 385 -8.21 13.19 20.02
C MET A 385 -8.96 12.00 19.44
N LEU A 386 -8.26 10.87 19.30
CA LEU A 386 -8.84 9.62 18.84
C LEU A 386 -8.91 8.61 19.98
N ASN A 387 -10.12 8.11 20.25
CA ASN A 387 -10.39 6.96 21.11
C ASN A 387 -10.84 5.80 20.23
N ASP A 388 -9.93 4.87 19.94
CA ASP A 388 -10.22 3.65 19.18
C ASP A 388 -10.58 2.49 20.13
N VAL A 389 -10.98 1.34 19.58
CA VAL A 389 -11.40 0.15 20.32
C VAL A 389 -10.75 -1.12 19.78
N THR A 390 -10.71 -2.18 20.58
CA THR A 390 -10.34 -3.52 20.09
C THR A 390 -11.51 -4.18 19.35
N PRO A 391 -11.33 -4.75 18.14
CA PRO A 391 -12.44 -5.30 17.34
C PRO A 391 -12.96 -6.65 17.83
N LEU A 392 -12.16 -7.39 18.59
CA LEU A 392 -12.44 -8.76 19.03
C LEU A 392 -12.13 -8.93 20.51
N SER A 393 -12.93 -9.75 21.19
CA SER A 393 -12.71 -10.09 22.58
C SER A 393 -11.42 -10.89 22.72
N VAL A 394 -10.61 -10.52 23.71
CA VAL A 394 -9.38 -11.23 24.07
C VAL A 394 -9.59 -11.90 25.43
N GLY A 395 -9.21 -13.18 25.51
CA GLY A 395 -9.47 -13.99 26.69
C GLY A 395 -8.55 -15.19 26.84
N LEU A 396 -8.97 -16.09 27.73
CA LEU A 396 -8.24 -17.32 28.07
C LEU A 396 -9.10 -18.55 27.88
N GLU A 397 -8.47 -19.64 27.47
CA GLU A 397 -9.10 -20.97 27.60
C GLU A 397 -9.11 -21.39 29.07
N THR A 398 -10.27 -21.82 29.54
CA THR A 398 -10.47 -22.33 30.90
C THR A 398 -10.70 -23.84 30.89
N ILE A 399 -10.69 -24.46 32.08
CA ILE A 399 -10.98 -25.89 32.24
C ILE A 399 -12.32 -26.22 31.58
N GLY A 400 -12.35 -27.27 30.75
CA GLY A 400 -13.53 -27.63 29.95
C GLY A 400 -13.54 -27.03 28.55
N GLY A 401 -12.48 -26.32 28.15
CA GLY A 401 -12.32 -25.78 26.80
C GLY A 401 -13.19 -24.55 26.53
N LEU A 402 -13.62 -23.84 27.57
CA LEU A 402 -14.44 -22.63 27.44
C LEU A 402 -13.56 -21.38 27.33
N MET A 403 -13.93 -20.47 26.44
CA MET A 403 -13.32 -19.15 26.33
C MET A 403 -13.89 -18.23 27.41
N LYS A 404 -13.01 -17.63 28.22
CA LYS A 404 -13.35 -16.57 29.18
C LYS A 404 -12.83 -15.23 28.65
N PRO A 405 -13.71 -14.31 28.20
CA PRO A 405 -13.30 -12.98 27.78
C PRO A 405 -12.75 -12.19 28.97
N ILE A 406 -11.59 -11.53 28.79
CA ILE A 406 -10.97 -10.64 29.79
C ILE A 406 -11.07 -9.19 29.34
N ILE A 407 -10.82 -8.94 28.05
CA ILE A 407 -11.09 -7.66 27.38
C ILE A 407 -12.17 -7.93 26.34
N PRO A 408 -13.43 -7.53 26.57
CA PRO A 408 -14.48 -7.67 25.57
C PRO A 408 -14.20 -6.82 24.32
N ARG A 409 -14.73 -7.25 23.17
CA ARG A 409 -14.72 -6.43 21.95
C ARG A 409 -15.34 -5.05 22.17
N ASN A 410 -14.94 -4.08 21.35
CA ASN A 410 -15.29 -2.67 21.43
C ASN A 410 -14.87 -1.99 22.74
N THR A 411 -13.92 -2.57 23.50
CA THR A 411 -13.31 -1.88 24.64
C THR A 411 -12.34 -0.81 24.13
N PRO A 412 -12.42 0.44 24.62
CA PRO A 412 -11.50 1.51 24.24
C PRO A 412 -10.04 1.15 24.54
N ILE A 413 -9.14 1.49 23.61
CA ILE A 413 -7.69 1.24 23.72
C ILE A 413 -6.91 2.56 23.82
N PRO A 414 -5.78 2.61 24.55
CA PRO A 414 -5.13 1.50 25.26
C PRO A 414 -5.88 1.08 26.54
N VAL A 415 -5.81 -0.21 26.90
CA VAL A 415 -6.47 -0.74 28.10
C VAL A 415 -5.66 -1.85 28.77
N ARG A 416 -5.72 -1.86 30.10
CA ARG A 416 -5.19 -2.94 30.93
C ARG A 416 -6.30 -3.61 31.73
N ARG A 417 -6.43 -4.93 31.61
CA ARG A 417 -7.32 -5.75 32.43
C ARG A 417 -6.54 -6.90 33.04
N SER A 418 -6.97 -7.39 34.19
CA SER A 418 -6.35 -8.56 34.79
C SER A 418 -7.38 -9.39 35.52
N ASP A 419 -7.13 -10.68 35.59
CA ASP A 419 -7.98 -11.63 36.30
C ASP A 419 -7.12 -12.66 37.02
N VAL A 420 -7.67 -13.30 38.05
CA VAL A 420 -6.96 -14.23 38.91
C VAL A 420 -7.45 -15.64 38.67
N PHE A 421 -6.51 -16.51 38.33
CA PHE A 421 -6.71 -17.94 38.09
C PHE A 421 -5.94 -18.74 39.15
N SER A 422 -6.21 -20.04 39.20
CA SER A 422 -5.56 -20.97 40.11
C SER A 422 -5.30 -22.31 39.44
N THR A 423 -4.49 -23.15 40.08
CA THR A 423 -4.24 -24.54 39.69
C THR A 423 -5.51 -25.39 39.62
N SER A 424 -5.56 -26.28 38.63
CA SER A 424 -6.61 -27.28 38.39
C SER A 424 -6.37 -28.60 39.12
N GLU A 425 -5.15 -28.84 39.60
CA GLU A 425 -4.75 -30.08 40.30
C GLU A 425 -3.95 -29.78 41.59
N PRO A 426 -4.00 -30.68 42.60
CA PRO A 426 -3.13 -30.58 43.77
C PRO A 426 -1.65 -30.71 43.40
N ASN A 427 -0.78 -29.93 44.05
CA ASN A 427 0.67 -29.93 43.83
C ASN A 427 1.12 -29.64 42.39
N GLN A 428 0.25 -29.00 41.59
CA GLN A 428 0.55 -28.57 40.24
C GLN A 428 1.70 -27.55 40.24
N SER A 429 2.81 -27.89 39.60
CA SER A 429 4.05 -27.09 39.59
C SER A 429 4.11 -26.06 38.45
N SER A 430 3.16 -26.09 37.52
CA SER A 430 3.06 -25.11 36.43
C SER A 430 1.62 -24.91 35.96
N VAL A 431 1.28 -23.70 35.54
CA VAL A 431 -0.02 -23.36 34.92
C VAL A 431 0.21 -22.99 33.46
N GLU A 432 -0.51 -23.65 32.56
CA GLU A 432 -0.55 -23.30 31.14
C GLU A 432 -1.60 -22.22 30.89
N ILE A 433 -1.23 -21.23 30.10
CA ILE A 433 -2.04 -20.05 29.78
C ILE A 433 -2.19 -20.04 28.27
N HIS A 434 -3.42 -20.28 27.81
CA HIS A 434 -3.76 -20.28 26.41
C HIS A 434 -4.59 -19.03 26.10
N VAL A 435 -3.98 -18.11 25.36
CA VAL A 435 -4.57 -16.83 24.97
C VAL A 435 -5.32 -16.98 23.66
N LEU A 436 -6.55 -16.47 23.65
CA LEU A 436 -7.49 -16.59 22.54
C LEU A 436 -8.07 -15.23 22.16
N GLN A 437 -8.45 -15.09 20.89
CA GLN A 437 -9.21 -13.95 20.37
C GLN A 437 -10.43 -14.43 19.59
N GLY A 438 -11.60 -13.87 19.90
CA GLY A 438 -12.86 -14.17 19.23
C GLY A 438 -14.07 -14.18 20.15
N GLU A 439 -15.25 -14.41 19.58
CA GLU A 439 -16.55 -14.30 20.28
C GLU A 439 -17.21 -15.66 20.55
N ARG A 440 -16.54 -16.77 20.21
CA ARG A 440 -17.13 -18.11 20.34
C ARG A 440 -16.99 -18.60 21.78
N PRO A 441 -18.00 -19.32 22.32
CA PRO A 441 -17.94 -19.79 23.71
C PRO A 441 -16.90 -20.89 23.95
N MET A 442 -16.59 -21.69 22.93
CA MET A 442 -15.58 -22.74 23.00
C MET A 442 -14.23 -22.19 22.57
N GLY A 443 -13.18 -22.46 23.34
CA GLY A 443 -11.82 -22.00 23.08
C GLY A 443 -11.29 -22.47 21.72
N GLY A 444 -11.56 -23.72 21.35
CA GLY A 444 -11.14 -24.30 20.05
C GLY A 444 -11.79 -23.67 18.82
N ASP A 445 -12.88 -22.91 18.98
CA ASP A 445 -13.55 -22.21 17.88
C ASP A 445 -13.04 -20.76 17.69
N ASN A 446 -12.09 -20.33 18.53
CA ASN A 446 -11.51 -19.00 18.49
C ASN A 446 -10.07 -19.04 17.98
N LYS A 447 -9.55 -17.89 17.56
CA LYS A 447 -8.16 -17.77 17.12
C LYS A 447 -7.24 -17.92 18.33
N SER A 448 -6.35 -18.91 18.28
CA SER A 448 -5.25 -19.02 19.23
C SER A 448 -4.21 -17.94 18.94
N LEU A 449 -3.92 -17.12 19.94
CA LEU A 449 -2.85 -16.13 19.85
C LEU A 449 -1.53 -16.65 20.46
N GLY A 450 -1.60 -17.61 21.39
CA GLY A 450 -0.40 -18.24 21.93
C GLY A 450 -0.63 -19.04 23.20
N ARG A 451 0.34 -19.91 23.51
CA ARG A 451 0.36 -20.72 24.73
C ARG A 451 1.68 -20.54 25.45
N PHE A 452 1.63 -20.31 26.75
CA PHE A 452 2.84 -20.26 27.57
C PHE A 452 2.59 -20.82 28.97
N ARG A 453 3.67 -21.28 29.61
CA ARG A 453 3.61 -21.94 30.91
C ARG A 453 4.30 -21.08 31.96
N LEU A 454 3.59 -20.80 33.04
CA LEU A 454 4.17 -20.26 34.27
C LEU A 454 4.63 -21.44 35.13
N ALA A 455 5.93 -21.72 35.12
CA ALA A 455 6.53 -22.80 35.90
C ALA A 455 6.99 -22.36 37.29
N GLY A 456 7.16 -23.33 38.18
CA GLY A 456 7.70 -23.10 39.51
C GLY A 456 6.67 -22.63 40.53
N ILE A 457 5.43 -23.08 40.40
CA ILE A 457 4.38 -22.87 41.40
C ILE A 457 4.66 -23.79 42.60
N PRO A 458 4.71 -23.28 43.85
CA PRO A 458 4.93 -24.12 45.03
C PRO A 458 3.83 -25.19 45.19
N PRO A 459 4.17 -26.39 45.69
CA PRO A 459 3.18 -27.43 45.97
C PRO A 459 2.11 -26.91 46.95
N ALA A 460 0.86 -26.88 46.49
CA ALA A 460 -0.29 -26.45 47.28
C ALA A 460 -1.54 -27.23 46.86
N PRO A 461 -2.59 -27.29 47.70
CA PRO A 461 -3.89 -27.82 47.31
C PRO A 461 -4.44 -27.10 46.06
N ARG A 462 -5.26 -27.81 45.28
CA ARG A 462 -5.99 -27.22 44.14
C ARG A 462 -6.74 -25.97 44.59
N GLY A 463 -6.67 -24.88 43.82
CA GLY A 463 -7.42 -23.65 44.12
C GLY A 463 -6.68 -22.65 45.02
N VAL A 464 -5.51 -23.00 45.57
CA VAL A 464 -4.76 -22.14 46.50
C VAL A 464 -3.79 -21.17 45.80
N PRO A 465 -2.97 -21.59 44.82
CA PRO A 465 -2.08 -20.66 44.12
C PRO A 465 -2.85 -19.58 43.37
N GLN A 466 -2.44 -18.32 43.51
CA GLN A 466 -3.09 -17.19 42.84
C GLN A 466 -2.25 -16.70 41.68
N VAL A 467 -2.59 -17.13 40.47
CA VAL A 467 -1.96 -16.70 39.22
C VAL A 467 -2.75 -15.55 38.63
N GLN A 468 -2.24 -14.32 38.74
CA GLN A 468 -2.84 -13.16 38.10
C GLN A 468 -2.36 -13.07 36.65
N VAL A 469 -3.28 -13.14 35.69
CA VAL A 469 -2.99 -12.91 34.28
C VAL A 469 -3.47 -11.51 33.91
N SER A 470 -2.56 -10.68 33.40
CA SER A 470 -2.79 -9.31 32.98
C SER A 470 -2.68 -9.22 31.46
N PHE A 471 -3.64 -8.54 30.86
CA PHE A 471 -3.77 -8.25 29.44
C PHE A 471 -3.60 -6.75 29.27
N ASP A 472 -2.63 -6.37 28.46
CA ASP A 472 -2.26 -4.99 28.15
C ASP A 472 -2.40 -4.83 26.63
N VAL A 473 -3.38 -4.05 26.17
CA VAL A 473 -3.58 -3.71 24.76
C VAL A 473 -3.17 -2.26 24.54
N ASP A 474 -2.22 -2.03 23.64
CA ASP A 474 -1.66 -0.71 23.37
C ASP A 474 -2.51 0.11 22.38
N ALA A 475 -2.04 1.31 22.01
CA ALA A 475 -2.73 2.19 21.06
C ALA A 475 -2.70 1.70 19.60
N ASN A 476 -1.88 0.68 19.28
CA ASN A 476 -1.86 0.00 17.98
C ASN A 476 -2.80 -1.22 17.94
N GLY A 477 -3.40 -1.56 19.09
CA GLY A 477 -4.20 -2.77 19.26
C GLY A 477 -3.35 -4.03 19.48
N ILE A 478 -2.06 -3.91 19.80
CA ILE A 478 -1.14 -5.05 20.01
C ILE A 478 -1.28 -5.56 21.44
N LEU A 479 -1.35 -6.89 21.59
CA LEU A 479 -1.58 -7.55 22.88
C LEU A 479 -0.27 -7.97 23.59
N GLN A 480 -0.15 -7.57 24.85
CA GLN A 480 0.84 -8.09 25.79
C GLN A 480 0.14 -8.85 26.92
N VAL A 481 0.58 -10.08 27.19
CA VAL A 481 0.02 -10.90 28.28
C VAL A 481 1.11 -11.22 29.28
N SER A 482 0.82 -11.01 30.57
CA SER A 482 1.74 -11.39 31.64
C SER A 482 1.03 -12.12 32.76
N ALA A 483 1.66 -13.21 33.21
CA ALA A 483 1.20 -14.03 34.32
C ALA A 483 2.12 -13.85 35.50
N THR A 484 1.56 -13.57 36.66
CA THR A 484 2.30 -13.39 37.91
C THR A 484 1.69 -14.26 38.99
N ASP A 485 2.48 -15.14 39.58
CA ASP A 485 2.10 -15.81 40.82
C ASP A 485 2.20 -14.81 41.97
N ARG A 486 1.06 -14.45 42.56
CA ARG A 486 0.99 -13.46 43.65
C ARG A 486 1.63 -13.95 44.94
N THR A 487 1.84 -15.25 45.10
CA THR A 487 2.45 -15.82 46.31
C THR A 487 3.97 -15.75 46.28
N THR A 488 4.58 -16.03 45.12
CA THR A 488 6.04 -16.05 44.95
C THR A 488 6.60 -14.79 44.29
N GLY A 489 5.75 -13.96 43.69
CA GLY A 489 6.16 -12.81 42.88
C GLY A 489 6.77 -13.21 41.53
N ARG A 490 6.83 -14.51 41.20
CA ARG A 490 7.34 -15.00 39.92
C ARG A 490 6.43 -14.52 38.80
N ARG A 491 7.04 -13.89 37.79
CA ARG A 491 6.37 -13.37 36.62
C ARG A 491 6.91 -14.05 35.37
N GLN A 492 6.00 -14.44 34.49
CA GLN A 492 6.29 -14.80 33.12
C GLN A 492 5.44 -13.90 32.23
N SER A 493 6.07 -13.21 31.29
CA SER A 493 5.36 -12.41 30.30
C SER A 493 5.65 -12.95 28.91
N VAL A 494 4.64 -12.87 28.06
CA VAL A 494 4.75 -13.09 26.63
C VAL A 494 4.13 -11.88 25.99
N THR A 495 4.94 -11.11 25.26
CA THR A 495 4.37 -10.27 24.21
C THR A 495 3.80 -11.24 23.21
N VAL A 496 2.48 -11.28 23.11
CA VAL A 496 1.84 -12.11 22.12
C VAL A 496 2.01 -11.35 20.82
N GLN A 497 3.23 -11.40 20.27
CA GLN A 497 3.45 -11.13 18.88
C GLN A 497 2.73 -12.29 18.22
N GLY A 498 1.56 -12.04 17.62
CA GLY A 498 0.93 -13.02 16.76
C GLY A 498 2.00 -13.62 15.85
N SER A 499 1.87 -14.91 15.52
CA SER A 499 2.82 -15.61 14.65
C SER A 499 2.85 -14.92 13.27
N SER A 500 3.56 -13.80 13.18
CA SER A 500 3.95 -13.12 11.95
C SER A 500 4.64 -14.17 11.10
N ASN A 501 4.51 -14.07 9.78
CA ASN A 501 5.14 -15.09 8.95
C ASN A 501 6.67 -14.95 8.94
N LEU A 502 7.22 -13.96 9.63
CA LEU A 502 8.64 -13.74 9.85
C LEU A 502 8.98 -13.70 11.35
N SER A 503 10.04 -14.41 11.72
CA SER A 503 10.69 -14.27 13.01
C SER A 503 11.55 -13.01 13.07
N GLN A 504 11.86 -12.53 14.28
CA GLN A 504 12.74 -11.36 14.44
C GLN A 504 14.12 -11.54 13.79
N GLN A 505 14.66 -12.77 13.80
CA GLN A 505 15.91 -13.10 13.13
C GLN A 505 15.79 -13.00 11.60
N GLU A 506 14.70 -13.51 11.02
CA GLU A 506 14.43 -13.37 9.59
C GLU A 506 14.24 -11.90 9.20
N ILE A 507 13.54 -11.10 10.01
CA ILE A 507 13.39 -9.66 9.77
C ILE A 507 14.75 -8.97 9.75
N ASP A 508 15.58 -9.18 10.77
CA ASP A 508 16.89 -8.53 10.86
C ASP A 508 17.83 -8.98 9.72
N GLN A 509 17.74 -10.25 9.31
CA GLN A 509 18.44 -10.78 8.14
C GLN A 509 17.97 -10.10 6.84
N LEU A 510 16.65 -10.03 6.61
CA LEU A 510 16.08 -9.40 5.41
C LEU A 510 16.41 -7.91 5.34
N ILE A 511 16.43 -7.19 6.46
CA ILE A 511 16.88 -5.78 6.53
C ILE A 511 18.35 -5.67 6.15
N ALA A 512 19.21 -6.56 6.66
CA ALA A 512 20.63 -6.56 6.32
C ALA A 512 20.86 -6.89 4.83
N GLU A 513 20.11 -7.86 4.28
CA GLU A 513 20.13 -8.20 2.86
C GLU A 513 19.68 -7.00 2.01
N ALA A 514 18.56 -6.37 2.34
CA ALA A 514 18.06 -5.17 1.65
C ALA A 514 19.06 -4.01 1.70
N ALA A 515 19.73 -3.79 2.83
CA ALA A 515 20.78 -2.77 2.94
C ALA A 515 21.98 -3.06 2.03
N SER A 516 22.38 -4.32 1.89
CA SER A 516 23.46 -4.74 0.99
C SER A 516 23.08 -4.64 -0.49
N GLN A 517 21.84 -4.98 -0.85
CA GLN A 517 21.33 -4.90 -2.22
C GLN A 517 21.06 -3.46 -2.66
N SER A 518 20.65 -2.58 -1.73
CA SER A 518 20.44 -1.15 -2.02
C SER A 518 21.67 -0.47 -2.63
N LEU A 519 22.88 -0.87 -2.21
CA LEU A 519 24.12 -0.33 -2.78
C LEU A 519 24.36 -0.80 -4.22
N GLU A 520 23.99 -2.04 -4.53
CA GLU A 520 24.06 -2.60 -5.88
C GLU A 520 22.97 -2.01 -6.79
N ASP A 521 21.75 -1.84 -6.28
CA ASP A 521 20.63 -1.21 -6.99
C ASP A 521 20.90 0.27 -7.27
N ARG A 522 21.49 1.01 -6.32
CA ARG A 522 21.94 2.39 -6.56
C ARG A 522 23.00 2.46 -7.66
N ARG A 523 23.93 1.50 -7.70
CA ARG A 523 24.94 1.42 -8.78
C ARG A 523 24.29 1.12 -10.13
N ARG A 524 23.41 0.12 -10.20
CA ARG A 524 22.67 -0.22 -11.43
C ARG A 524 21.81 0.93 -11.92
N ARG A 525 21.08 1.60 -11.02
CA ARG A 525 20.29 2.80 -11.34
C ARG A 525 21.17 3.93 -11.86
N SER A 526 22.30 4.21 -11.20
CA SER A 526 23.25 5.22 -11.69
C SER A 526 23.80 4.87 -13.08
N ALA A 527 24.02 3.59 -13.39
CA ALA A 527 24.48 3.16 -14.71
C ALA A 527 23.40 3.38 -15.79
N VAL A 528 22.14 3.05 -15.49
CA VAL A 528 21.00 3.27 -16.39
C VAL A 528 20.74 4.77 -16.61
N ASP A 529 20.76 5.58 -15.55
CA ASP A 529 20.56 7.03 -15.65
C ASP A 529 21.65 7.70 -16.50
N ARG A 530 22.91 7.27 -16.34
CA ARG A 530 24.02 7.72 -17.20
C ARG A 530 23.80 7.34 -18.67
N ARG A 531 23.37 6.10 -18.92
CA ARG A 531 23.06 5.63 -20.28
C ARG A 531 21.96 6.47 -20.92
N ASN A 532 20.86 6.69 -20.20
CA ASN A 532 19.73 7.52 -20.66
C ASN A 532 20.15 8.97 -20.92
N ARG A 533 21.00 9.54 -20.07
CA ARG A 533 21.56 10.89 -20.25
C ARG A 533 22.40 10.98 -21.53
N ALA A 534 23.26 10.00 -21.77
CA ALA A 534 24.08 9.92 -22.97
C ALA A 534 23.23 9.78 -24.25
N GLU A 535 22.22 8.90 -24.26
CA GLU A 535 21.30 8.73 -25.40
C GLU A 535 20.50 10.02 -25.68
N THR A 536 20.06 10.70 -24.63
CA THR A 536 19.38 12.01 -24.75
C THR A 536 20.29 13.06 -25.37
N LEU A 537 21.55 13.14 -24.91
CA LEU A 537 22.54 14.08 -25.41
C LEU A 537 22.89 13.81 -26.89
N ILE A 538 23.02 12.54 -27.29
CA ILE A 538 23.19 12.15 -28.69
C ILE A 538 22.02 12.66 -29.54
N ALA A 539 20.78 12.42 -29.11
CA ALA A 539 19.60 12.85 -29.85
C ALA A 539 19.47 14.39 -29.94
N GLN A 540 19.98 15.13 -28.94
CA GLN A 540 20.08 16.58 -28.98
C GLN A 540 21.17 17.04 -29.96
N ALA A 541 22.34 16.39 -29.92
CA ALA A 541 23.46 16.70 -30.80
C ALA A 541 23.10 16.50 -32.28
N GLU A 542 22.44 15.39 -32.60
CA GLU A 542 21.99 15.12 -33.97
C GLU A 542 20.94 16.12 -34.46
N ARG A 543 20.04 16.57 -33.57
CA ARG A 543 19.10 17.66 -33.90
C ARG A 543 19.85 18.95 -34.21
N ARG A 544 20.83 19.32 -33.38
CA ARG A 544 21.63 20.53 -33.58
C ARG A 544 22.48 20.49 -34.85
N LEU A 545 23.04 19.33 -35.20
CA LEU A 545 23.75 19.14 -36.47
C LEU A 545 22.82 19.37 -37.67
N ARG A 546 21.59 18.86 -37.62
CA ARG A 546 20.58 19.11 -38.67
C ARG A 546 20.21 20.59 -38.78
N ASP A 547 19.98 21.25 -37.65
CA ASP A 547 19.67 22.68 -37.63
C ASP A 547 20.84 23.51 -38.19
N ALA A 548 22.07 23.20 -37.79
CA ALA A 548 23.27 23.89 -38.25
C ALA A 548 23.49 23.71 -39.76
N ALA A 549 23.23 22.52 -40.31
CA ALA A 549 23.31 22.25 -41.74
C ALA A 549 22.24 23.01 -42.55
N LEU A 550 21.05 23.23 -41.97
CA LEU A 550 20.00 24.04 -42.58
C LEU A 550 20.32 25.54 -42.54
N GLU A 551 20.93 26.03 -41.45
CA GLU A 551 21.23 27.46 -41.27
C GLU A 551 22.48 27.91 -42.02
N LEU A 552 23.55 27.12 -41.97
CA LEU A 552 24.87 27.50 -42.50
C LEU A 552 25.22 26.80 -43.83
N GLY A 553 24.35 25.89 -44.29
CA GLY A 553 24.63 25.03 -45.44
C GLY A 553 25.66 23.93 -45.13
N PRO A 554 25.92 23.02 -46.08
CA PRO A 554 26.76 21.83 -45.88
C PRO A 554 28.25 22.12 -45.64
N TYR A 555 28.70 23.38 -45.80
CA TYR A 555 30.09 23.79 -45.62
C TYR A 555 30.28 24.79 -44.46
N GLY A 556 29.20 25.14 -43.76
CA GLY A 556 29.22 26.07 -42.63
C GLY A 556 29.68 25.39 -41.34
N ALA A 557 30.58 26.04 -40.58
CA ALA A 557 31.11 25.51 -39.33
C ALA A 557 31.66 24.07 -39.42
N GLU A 558 32.20 23.65 -40.57
CA GLU A 558 32.59 22.27 -40.90
C GLU A 558 33.49 21.62 -39.83
N ARG A 559 34.44 22.37 -39.26
CA ARG A 559 35.31 21.88 -38.17
C ARG A 559 34.51 21.53 -36.91
N GLN A 560 33.54 22.37 -36.52
CA GLN A 560 32.72 22.17 -35.34
C GLN A 560 31.66 21.09 -35.57
N GLN A 561 31.05 21.04 -36.75
CA GLN A 561 30.11 19.98 -37.11
C GLN A 561 30.79 18.62 -37.07
N ARG A 562 31.98 18.49 -37.66
CA ARG A 562 32.77 17.25 -37.64
C ARG A 562 33.21 16.84 -36.22
N ALA A 563 33.51 17.80 -35.36
CA ALA A 563 33.84 17.52 -33.95
C ALA A 563 32.64 16.92 -33.19
N VAL A 564 31.43 17.45 -33.42
CA VAL A 564 30.20 16.90 -32.82
C VAL A 564 29.87 15.53 -33.42
N GLU A 565 30.01 15.33 -34.73
CA GLU A 565 29.77 14.03 -35.37
C GLU A 565 30.69 12.93 -34.82
N LEU A 566 31.98 13.24 -34.64
CA LEU A 566 32.94 12.32 -34.03
C LEU A 566 32.57 12.02 -32.58
N ALA A 567 32.29 13.05 -31.76
CA ALA A 567 31.91 12.85 -30.36
C ALA A 567 30.59 12.07 -30.19
N VAL A 568 29.62 12.26 -31.08
CA VAL A 568 28.38 11.46 -31.12
C VAL A 568 28.68 10.00 -31.42
N ARG A 569 29.56 9.74 -32.40
CA ARG A 569 29.96 8.38 -32.74
C ARG A 569 30.71 7.73 -31.59
N ASP A 570 31.69 8.41 -31.00
CA ASP A 570 32.51 7.86 -29.93
C ASP A 570 31.64 7.58 -28.69
N LEU A 571 30.68 8.45 -28.35
CA LEU A 571 29.73 8.19 -27.28
C LEU A 571 28.77 7.02 -27.59
N ARG A 572 28.33 6.85 -28.84
CA ARG A 572 27.55 5.66 -29.26
C ARG A 572 28.36 4.38 -29.12
N ASP A 573 29.58 4.38 -29.64
CA ASP A 573 30.47 3.21 -29.56
C ASP A 573 30.83 2.90 -28.09
N GLY A 574 30.91 3.91 -27.23
CA GLY A 574 31.10 3.77 -25.78
C GLY A 574 29.87 3.20 -25.05
N LEU A 575 28.65 3.56 -25.47
CA LEU A 575 27.41 2.99 -24.92
C LEU A 575 27.31 1.47 -25.16
N ASP A 576 27.91 0.96 -26.23
CA ASP A 576 27.91 -0.47 -26.54
C ASP A 576 28.99 -1.27 -25.77
N GLN A 577 30.03 -0.61 -25.28
CA GLN A 577 31.17 -1.24 -24.61
C GLN A 577 31.02 -1.34 -23.07
N GLY A 578 30.22 -0.47 -22.46
CA GLY A 578 29.80 -0.61 -21.05
C GLY A 578 30.79 -0.15 -19.99
N ASP A 579 31.82 0.65 -20.32
CA ASP A 579 32.71 1.26 -19.32
C ASP A 579 32.14 2.58 -18.77
N GLU A 580 31.74 2.57 -17.50
CA GLU A 580 31.13 3.73 -16.83
C GLU A 580 32.01 4.98 -16.76
N ARG A 581 33.33 4.82 -16.59
CA ARG A 581 34.24 5.97 -16.46
C ARG A 581 34.55 6.59 -17.82
N GLU A 582 34.63 5.75 -18.84
CA GLU A 582 34.81 6.19 -20.21
C GLU A 582 33.57 6.93 -20.73
N MET A 583 32.37 6.46 -20.37
CA MET A 583 31.12 7.15 -20.71
C MET A 583 31.06 8.59 -20.20
N ASP A 584 31.44 8.85 -18.95
CA ASP A 584 31.40 10.21 -18.38
C ASP A 584 32.35 11.17 -19.11
N LEU A 585 33.52 10.66 -19.55
CA LEU A 585 34.47 11.42 -20.38
C LEU A 585 33.90 11.70 -21.77
N LEU A 586 33.29 10.71 -22.42
CA LEU A 586 32.69 10.86 -23.75
C LEU A 586 31.48 11.81 -23.74
N VAL A 587 30.66 11.77 -22.68
CA VAL A 587 29.57 12.74 -22.45
C VAL A 587 30.14 14.15 -22.37
N SER A 588 31.17 14.36 -21.55
CA SER A 588 31.82 15.67 -21.39
C SER A 588 32.41 16.19 -22.72
N GLN A 589 33.01 15.31 -23.52
CA GLN A 589 33.55 15.65 -24.84
C GLN A 589 32.45 16.07 -25.83
N LEU A 590 31.31 15.39 -25.82
CA LEU A 590 30.16 15.77 -26.65
C LEU A 590 29.55 17.10 -26.21
N GLU A 591 29.42 17.34 -24.90
CA GLU A 591 28.96 18.63 -24.35
C GLU A 591 29.90 19.78 -24.80
N GLU A 592 31.22 19.60 -24.72
CA GLU A 592 32.20 20.59 -25.16
C GLU A 592 32.11 20.85 -26.68
N ALA A 593 31.99 19.79 -27.49
CA ALA A 593 31.83 19.91 -28.94
C ALA A 593 30.55 20.66 -29.31
N LEU A 594 29.42 20.37 -28.63
CA LEU A 594 28.15 21.06 -28.82
C LEU A 594 28.24 22.53 -28.44
N TYR A 595 28.90 22.84 -27.33
CA TYR A 595 29.14 24.20 -26.91
C TYR A 595 29.98 24.98 -27.94
N GLY A 596 31.03 24.35 -28.49
CA GLY A 596 31.83 24.91 -29.58
C GLY A 596 31.01 25.20 -30.85
N LEU A 597 30.10 24.30 -31.23
CA LEU A 597 29.20 24.48 -32.37
C LEU A 597 28.21 25.63 -32.12
N ASN A 598 27.56 25.66 -30.95
CA ASN A 598 26.58 26.69 -30.59
C ASN A 598 27.21 28.09 -30.51
N ARG A 599 28.43 28.20 -29.97
CA ARG A 599 29.17 29.47 -29.92
C ARG A 599 29.43 30.01 -31.32
N ARG A 600 29.77 29.14 -32.28
CA ARG A 600 30.03 29.52 -33.67
C ARG A 600 28.75 29.94 -34.40
N LEU A 601 27.67 29.17 -34.25
CA LEU A 601 26.34 29.53 -34.76
C LEU A 601 25.87 30.90 -34.23
N SER A 602 26.11 31.17 -32.95
CA SER A 602 25.76 32.46 -32.33
C SER A 602 26.61 33.62 -32.83
N ALA A 603 27.90 33.39 -33.12
CA ALA A 603 28.79 34.39 -33.70
C ALA A 603 28.37 34.74 -35.13
N GLU A 604 28.06 33.75 -35.97
CA GLU A 604 27.62 33.96 -37.36
C GLU A 604 26.23 34.63 -37.43
N ARG A 605 25.33 34.35 -36.47
CA ARG A 605 24.04 35.09 -36.36
C ARG A 605 24.23 36.56 -35.97
N ARG A 606 25.20 36.88 -35.11
CA ARG A 606 25.51 38.28 -34.75
C ARG A 606 26.13 39.07 -35.92
N GLU A 607 26.86 38.40 -36.80
CA GLU A 607 27.36 39.01 -38.04
C GLU A 607 26.24 39.19 -39.08
N ALA A 608 25.24 38.29 -39.10
CA ALA A 608 24.08 38.39 -40.00
C ALA A 608 23.04 39.45 -39.59
N ASP A 609 22.87 39.74 -38.30
CA ASP A 609 21.90 40.74 -37.79
C ASP A 609 22.45 42.18 -37.73
N GLY A 610 23.69 42.41 -38.17
CA GLY A 610 24.34 43.74 -38.23
C GLY A 610 23.88 44.65 -39.40
N GLY A 611 22.84 44.28 -40.14
CA GLY A 611 22.31 45.04 -41.27
C GLY A 611 20.78 45.08 -41.30
N ALA A 612 20.17 46.08 -40.64
CA ALA A 612 18.75 46.41 -40.80
C ALA A 612 18.46 46.92 -42.24
N GLY A 613 17.31 46.70 -42.89
CA GLY A 613 16.00 46.09 -42.54
C GLY A 613 15.09 46.14 -43.80
N PRO A 614 13.75 46.26 -43.72
CA PRO A 614 12.78 45.65 -42.81
C PRO A 614 11.62 45.01 -43.62
N LEU A 615 11.48 43.68 -43.69
CA LEU A 615 10.26 43.01 -44.19
C LEU A 615 10.23 41.54 -43.75
N GLN A 616 9.81 41.24 -42.51
CA GLN A 616 9.29 39.90 -42.20
C GLN A 616 8.39 39.84 -40.96
N GLY A 617 7.34 40.67 -40.93
CA GLY A 617 6.16 40.34 -40.14
C GLY A 617 5.38 39.22 -40.83
N LEU A 618 5.73 37.95 -40.55
CA LEU A 618 4.88 36.76 -40.81
C LEU A 618 5.47 35.42 -40.27
N ARG A 619 6.41 35.43 -39.31
CA ARG A 619 6.95 34.20 -38.67
C ARG A 619 6.77 34.15 -37.14
N SER A 620 5.97 35.03 -36.56
CA SER A 620 5.78 35.15 -35.10
C SER A 620 4.71 34.22 -34.49
N THR A 621 4.43 33.06 -35.08
CA THR A 621 3.47 32.07 -34.54
C THR A 621 4.10 30.72 -34.16
N LEU A 622 5.43 30.62 -34.14
CA LEU A 622 6.15 29.45 -33.61
C LEU A 622 7.13 29.80 -32.46
N GLY A 623 7.16 31.06 -32.02
CA GLY A 623 8.18 31.58 -31.10
C GLY A 623 7.88 31.43 -29.61
N SER A 624 6.71 30.96 -29.19
CA SER A 624 6.32 30.94 -27.77
C SER A 624 6.71 29.66 -27.00
N LEU A 625 7.67 28.87 -27.51
CA LEU A 625 8.20 27.67 -26.83
C LEU A 625 9.65 27.86 -26.35
N LYS A 626 10.24 29.04 -26.55
CA LYS A 626 11.67 29.27 -26.33
C LYS A 626 12.00 29.82 -24.94
N ASP A 627 11.03 30.39 -24.22
CA ASP A 627 11.26 31.00 -22.91
C ASP A 627 11.01 30.05 -21.72
N GLU A 628 10.56 28.81 -21.95
CA GLU A 628 10.39 27.79 -20.90
C GLU A 628 11.57 26.79 -20.78
N LEU A 629 12.55 26.83 -21.69
CA LEU A 629 13.59 25.80 -21.79
C LEU A 629 14.95 26.19 -21.17
N PHE A 630 15.10 27.42 -20.66
CA PHE A 630 16.35 27.91 -20.07
C PHE A 630 16.11 28.88 -18.89
N ALA A 631 15.14 28.59 -18.03
CA ALA A 631 15.20 29.16 -16.69
C ALA A 631 16.39 28.51 -15.97
N GLU A 632 17.40 29.32 -15.67
CA GLU A 632 18.56 28.94 -14.86
C GLU A 632 18.07 28.66 -13.42
N ASP A 633 18.03 27.39 -13.04
CA ASP A 633 17.97 26.99 -11.63
C ASP A 633 19.41 26.96 -11.09
N ASP A 634 19.75 27.98 -10.30
CA ASP A 634 20.97 28.09 -9.48
C ASP A 634 20.98 27.01 -8.40
N TRP A 635 21.83 25.98 -8.53
CA TRP A 635 22.19 25.08 -7.42
C TRP A 635 23.62 24.56 -7.56
N ASP A 636 24.58 25.30 -7.00
CA ASP A 636 25.91 24.80 -6.61
C ASP A 636 26.40 25.59 -5.39
N ASP A 637 25.97 25.19 -4.19
CA ASP A 637 26.78 25.33 -2.96
C ASP A 637 26.04 24.67 -1.80
N TRP A 638 26.42 23.45 -1.36
CA TRP A 638 26.22 22.96 0.02
C TRP A 638 27.06 21.69 0.26
N ASP A 639 28.36 21.86 0.46
CA ASP A 639 29.17 20.88 1.19
C ASP A 639 30.22 21.60 2.06
N GLY A 640 29.86 21.88 3.31
CA GLY A 640 30.79 22.43 4.31
C GLY A 640 30.15 22.62 5.70
N PRO A 641 30.71 22.03 6.79
CA PRO A 641 30.10 22.10 8.12
C PRO A 641 30.40 23.44 8.81
N PRO A 642 29.49 23.98 9.67
CA PRO A 642 29.69 25.29 10.28
C PRO A 642 30.62 25.21 11.51
N GLY A 643 31.85 25.70 11.34
CA GLY A 643 32.82 25.91 12.41
C GLY A 643 32.78 27.35 12.96
N ARG A 644 32.63 27.45 14.29
CA ARG A 644 32.66 28.66 15.16
C ARG A 644 33.77 29.70 14.87
N ARG A 645 33.41 30.98 15.01
CA ARG A 645 34.05 32.13 15.73
C ARG A 645 33.37 33.40 15.19
N GLY A 646 32.92 34.41 15.93
CA GLY A 646 33.27 34.96 17.23
C GLY A 646 33.31 36.49 17.06
N ASP A 647 32.41 37.18 17.77
CA ASP A 647 32.40 38.59 18.22
C ASP A 647 33.30 39.64 17.52
N ASP A 648 32.73 40.78 17.10
CA ASP A 648 32.68 42.01 17.93
C ASP A 648 31.77 43.12 17.30
N PRO A 649 31.17 44.02 18.10
CA PRO A 649 30.08 44.92 17.75
C PRO A 649 30.52 46.38 17.49
N TRP A 650 29.52 47.28 17.33
CA TRP A 650 29.57 48.76 17.12
C TRP A 650 29.72 49.21 15.65
N GLY A 651 28.85 50.04 15.07
CA GLY A 651 27.66 50.73 15.57
C GLY A 651 27.05 51.72 14.58
N ARG A 652 26.06 52.49 15.08
CA ARG A 652 25.26 53.59 14.48
C ARG A 652 24.07 53.09 13.66
N TYR A 653 22.81 53.31 14.01
CA TYR A 653 22.13 54.29 14.88
C TYR A 653 21.05 53.61 15.71
#